data_AF-A0A7V9NUM8-F1
#
_entry.id   AF-A0A7V9NUM8-F1
#
_cell.length_a   1.000
_cell.length_b   1.000
_cell.length_c   1.000
_cell.angle_alpha   90.00
_cell.angle_beta   90.00
_cell.angle_gamma   90.00
#
_symmetry.space_group_name_H-M   'P 1'
#
loop_
_entity.id
_entity.type
_entity.pdbx_description
1 polymer ?
#
loop_
_entity_poly.entity_id
_entity_poly.type
_entity_poly.pdbx_seq_one_letter_code
_entity_poly.pdbx_strand_id
1 'polypeptide(L)'
;GGLGRIAIVAAAALGVGAVGLLEDGRAAYLPRLAVQTAAAAAVVAAGIRTDITAIAAIDFMVSVLGIAAVTNAFSLLDVEEKLAPALGAVSATAIFVLAALSHQPQLAHLAGALAGACVGVLVYRGRGGARLGNCGTLFIGFLVSAGALALDARVGRLGDALVALLLWSLPLLNLLLVVVGRSRRNLSVTSPAADQLSQRLGRSAFAVLVVVQSVLALLAVMTGRSILSNAVAAAGAAALLAVPFVWAVRRDPYDERVVGLPRRARQVVLAAGVLLVVATAAAGISLLAARGPLRNGADSATAALDAARAGDYQRASALFADSERFFSIGRNRLQGPLPSLGLSVPGVSSNIRAARLLAGVGNDLAASGRTLATDVRPERLRMQGGAVPLGEIARIAPALRDAADVMTASERRIRSANLPYLFAPVRDAVDAVEEKLHSVSGTTRRGADAAELAPRILGGAQPRRYLLAIQNSAESRATGGFIGNFGELVAEHGRITLAKFGSIDTLRDSGVPFSERSLDAPTAFTKRFADRMPEIKSWLHVNITPDFPTAARLMESLYPQSGGQRVDGVLAVDPVGLAALLKLTGPVSVAGWPEPLTADNIVRVTTRDQYEPDLTYGERRDFLGAVAETVWRRVSSSDFGTPYSIADALGPAATGRHIQFSLRQPREARFVREVGIAGGLAPVRSDSLMFVTHNAAGNKLDAYLRRTVAYRVRIEPDGDGTARVSGVVDVTLHNDAPATGLPLTVFGDPGQPITPGENFSYSSLYSPLTAVAVLVDGKRYPFRSDKDVGELAHSTFLRVAPGKALKVQALLTGRIRLTGGDTYVLDVAHQARLTADRVEVTVELPKGWEIVGSQGLRPSGPGRAFVRFDQQADRTLSLQIRSRGVSGLWAAVTD
;
A
#
# COMPACT_ATOMS: atom_id res chain seq x y z
N GLY A 1 -26.30 -0.85 -22.33
CA GLY A 1 -26.36 -1.99 -21.39
C GLY A 1 -26.11 -3.30 -22.12
N GLY A 2 -25.81 -4.39 -21.40
CA GLY A 2 -25.50 -5.71 -22.00
C GLY A 2 -26.60 -6.28 -22.92
N LEU A 3 -27.88 -6.03 -22.59
CA LEU A 3 -29.04 -6.46 -23.40
C LEU A 3 -28.96 -5.97 -24.85
N GLY A 4 -28.53 -4.72 -25.06
CA GLY A 4 -28.45 -4.14 -26.41
C GLY A 4 -27.39 -4.82 -27.28
N ARG A 5 -26.24 -5.20 -26.69
CA ARG A 5 -25.13 -5.83 -27.44
C ARG A 5 -25.51 -7.23 -27.95
N ILE A 6 -26.16 -8.02 -27.10
CA ILE A 6 -26.52 -9.40 -27.44
C ILE A 6 -27.72 -9.45 -28.39
N ALA A 7 -28.66 -8.51 -28.27
CA ALA A 7 -29.73 -8.35 -29.25
C ALA A 7 -29.17 -8.03 -30.66
N ILE A 8 -28.14 -7.19 -30.77
CA ILE A 8 -27.45 -6.91 -32.04
C ILE A 8 -26.80 -8.18 -32.61
N VAL A 9 -26.14 -8.99 -31.77
CA VAL A 9 -25.56 -10.27 -32.21
C VAL A 9 -26.63 -11.22 -32.75
N ALA A 10 -27.76 -11.36 -32.05
CA ALA A 10 -28.85 -12.23 -32.48
C ALA A 10 -29.48 -11.76 -33.79
N ALA A 11 -29.75 -10.45 -33.92
CA ALA A 11 -30.29 -9.86 -35.15
C ALA A 11 -29.33 -10.00 -36.34
N ALA A 12 -28.04 -9.74 -36.12
CA ALA A 12 -27.00 -9.92 -37.13
C ALA A 12 -26.86 -11.39 -37.56
N ALA A 13 -26.94 -12.34 -36.62
CA ALA A 13 -26.93 -13.76 -36.93
C ALA A 13 -28.12 -14.18 -37.79
N LEU A 14 -29.34 -13.71 -37.47
CA LEU A 14 -30.54 -13.97 -38.26
C LEU A 14 -30.41 -13.41 -39.69
N GLY A 15 -29.89 -12.19 -39.84
CA GLY A 15 -29.63 -11.60 -41.17
C GLY A 15 -28.62 -12.41 -41.99
N VAL A 16 -27.53 -12.86 -41.36
CA VAL A 16 -26.53 -13.73 -42.00
C VAL A 16 -27.11 -15.09 -42.38
N GLY A 17 -27.95 -15.69 -41.53
CA GLY A 17 -28.66 -16.94 -41.84
C GLY A 17 -29.67 -16.79 -42.99
N ALA A 18 -30.42 -15.68 -43.02
CA ALA A 18 -31.40 -15.41 -44.08
C ALA A 18 -30.76 -15.27 -45.47
N VAL A 19 -29.57 -14.67 -45.56
CA VAL A 19 -28.80 -14.66 -46.81
C VAL A 19 -28.46 -16.07 -47.28
N GLY A 20 -28.21 -17.00 -46.35
CA GLY A 20 -28.00 -18.41 -46.66
C GLY A 20 -29.24 -19.14 -47.19
N LEU A 21 -30.45 -18.60 -47.03
CA LEU A 21 -31.69 -19.14 -47.64
C LEU A 21 -31.91 -18.65 -49.07
N LEU A 22 -31.40 -17.46 -49.41
CA LEU A 22 -31.59 -16.80 -50.70
C LEU A 22 -30.59 -17.27 -51.77
N GLU A 23 -29.69 -18.19 -51.44
CA GLU A 23 -28.54 -18.54 -52.28
C GLU A 23 -28.75 -19.86 -53.05
N ASP A 24 -29.19 -19.76 -54.32
CA ASP A 24 -29.13 -20.83 -55.33
C ASP A 24 -28.16 -20.41 -56.46
N GLY A 25 -26.85 -20.66 -56.29
CA GLY A 25 -25.85 -20.61 -57.38
C GLY A 25 -24.67 -19.63 -57.22
N ARG A 26 -23.66 -19.80 -58.09
CA ARG A 26 -22.32 -19.14 -58.04
C ARG A 26 -22.32 -17.61 -58.18
N ALA A 27 -23.45 -16.98 -58.53
CA ALA A 27 -23.54 -15.54 -58.78
C ALA A 27 -23.67 -14.67 -57.50
N ALA A 28 -23.78 -15.28 -56.30
CA ALA A 28 -24.14 -14.57 -55.06
C ALA A 28 -23.04 -14.44 -53.98
N TYR A 29 -21.79 -14.88 -54.25
CA TYR A 29 -20.71 -14.89 -53.23
C TYR A 29 -20.30 -13.50 -52.72
N LEU A 30 -20.18 -12.51 -53.62
CA LEU A 30 -19.81 -11.13 -53.25
C LEU A 30 -20.88 -10.44 -52.36
N PRO A 31 -22.18 -10.48 -52.73
CA PRO A 31 -23.26 -10.02 -51.85
C PRO A 31 -23.24 -10.69 -50.46
N ARG A 32 -23.02 -12.00 -50.43
CA ARG A 32 -22.94 -12.76 -49.18
C ARG A 32 -21.78 -12.29 -48.29
N LEU A 33 -20.58 -12.16 -48.85
CA LEU A 33 -19.42 -11.67 -48.09
C LEU A 33 -19.64 -10.23 -47.60
N ALA A 34 -20.29 -9.39 -48.40
CA ALA A 34 -20.64 -8.02 -48.01
C ALA A 34 -21.60 -8.00 -46.81
N VAL A 35 -22.67 -8.81 -46.82
CA VAL A 35 -23.61 -8.90 -45.70
C VAL A 35 -22.94 -9.46 -44.44
N GLN A 36 -22.11 -10.49 -44.56
CA GLN A 36 -21.36 -11.04 -43.42
C GLN A 36 -20.40 -10.01 -42.81
N THR A 37 -19.67 -9.29 -43.66
CA THR A 37 -18.72 -8.27 -43.20
C THR A 37 -19.44 -7.08 -42.58
N ALA A 38 -20.58 -6.66 -43.14
CA ALA A 38 -21.41 -5.60 -42.57
C ALA A 38 -22.02 -6.00 -41.21
N ALA A 39 -22.53 -7.23 -41.10
CA ALA A 39 -23.05 -7.79 -39.85
C ALA A 39 -21.94 -7.90 -38.79
N ALA A 40 -20.75 -8.36 -39.17
CA ALA A 40 -19.59 -8.41 -38.29
C ALA A 40 -19.16 -7.00 -37.84
N ALA A 41 -19.10 -6.03 -38.76
CA ALA A 41 -18.78 -4.64 -38.43
C ALA A 41 -19.81 -4.01 -37.47
N ALA A 42 -21.10 -4.31 -37.62
CA ALA A 42 -22.14 -3.85 -36.70
C ALA A 42 -21.96 -4.42 -35.28
N VAL A 43 -21.64 -5.72 -35.16
CA VAL A 43 -21.35 -6.38 -33.88
C VAL A 43 -20.10 -5.78 -33.22
N VAL A 44 -19.03 -5.56 -33.98
CA VAL A 44 -17.78 -4.97 -33.49
C VAL A 44 -17.98 -3.50 -33.08
N ALA A 45 -18.76 -2.74 -33.86
CA ALA A 45 -19.14 -1.36 -33.53
C ALA A 45 -20.00 -1.26 -32.25
N ALA A 46 -20.80 -2.28 -31.95
CA ALA A 46 -21.53 -2.39 -30.68
C ALA A 46 -20.62 -2.68 -29.46
N GLY A 47 -19.33 -2.88 -29.68
CA GLY A 47 -18.31 -3.07 -28.65
C GLY A 47 -17.94 -4.52 -28.38
N ILE A 48 -18.28 -5.46 -29.28
CA ILE A 48 -17.85 -6.86 -29.21
C ILE A 48 -16.58 -7.02 -30.08
N ARG A 49 -15.43 -6.77 -29.48
CA ARG A 49 -14.13 -6.77 -30.18
C ARG A 49 -13.01 -7.29 -29.28
N THR A 50 -11.93 -7.79 -29.89
CA THR A 50 -10.67 -8.08 -29.19
C THR A 50 -9.93 -6.80 -28.85
N ASP A 51 -9.25 -6.72 -27.72
CA ASP A 51 -8.38 -5.58 -27.38
C ASP A 51 -6.88 -5.99 -27.35
N ILE A 52 -6.40 -6.69 -28.38
CA ILE A 52 -5.05 -7.30 -28.41
C ILE A 52 -3.96 -6.24 -28.53
N THR A 53 -4.15 -5.28 -29.45
CA THR A 53 -3.10 -4.34 -29.84
C THR A 53 -3.19 -3.00 -29.12
N ALA A 54 -4.32 -2.74 -28.44
CA ALA A 54 -4.68 -1.45 -27.85
C ALA A 54 -4.78 -0.31 -28.87
N ILE A 55 -4.77 -0.64 -30.17
CA ILE A 55 -4.97 0.29 -31.27
C ILE A 55 -6.37 0.00 -31.82
N ALA A 56 -7.32 0.88 -31.48
CA ALA A 56 -8.74 0.65 -31.75
C ALA A 56 -9.05 0.30 -33.22
N ALA A 57 -8.35 0.90 -34.18
CA ALA A 57 -8.52 0.61 -35.60
C ALA A 57 -8.07 -0.81 -35.97
N ILE A 58 -6.94 -1.28 -35.45
CA ILE A 58 -6.41 -2.63 -35.73
C ILE A 58 -7.30 -3.67 -35.06
N ASP A 59 -7.64 -3.46 -33.80
CA ASP A 59 -8.50 -4.33 -33.01
C ASP A 59 -9.91 -4.46 -33.63
N PHE A 60 -10.45 -3.36 -34.18
CA PHE A 60 -11.68 -3.36 -34.97
C PHE A 60 -11.56 -4.24 -36.22
N MET A 61 -10.53 -4.00 -37.06
CA MET A 61 -10.33 -4.77 -38.28
C MET A 61 -10.13 -6.27 -38.00
N VAL A 62 -9.29 -6.61 -37.01
CA VAL A 62 -9.02 -8.00 -36.63
C VAL A 62 -10.29 -8.71 -36.17
N SER A 63 -11.15 -8.03 -35.39
CA SER A 63 -12.41 -8.62 -34.91
C SER A 63 -13.40 -8.85 -36.05
N VAL A 64 -13.55 -7.89 -36.97
CA VAL A 64 -14.44 -8.02 -38.14
C VAL A 64 -13.98 -9.16 -39.03
N LEU A 65 -12.69 -9.20 -39.35
CA LEU A 65 -12.10 -10.25 -40.17
C LEU A 65 -12.21 -11.62 -39.48
N GLY A 66 -12.03 -11.68 -38.15
CA GLY A 66 -12.17 -12.90 -37.36
C GLY A 66 -13.59 -13.47 -37.42
N ILE A 67 -14.61 -12.66 -37.17
CA ILE A 67 -16.02 -13.08 -37.25
C ILE A 67 -16.36 -13.57 -38.67
N ALA A 68 -16.00 -12.79 -39.70
CA ALA A 68 -16.27 -13.16 -41.09
C ALA A 68 -15.55 -14.45 -41.49
N ALA A 69 -14.28 -14.61 -41.11
CA ALA A 69 -13.49 -15.81 -41.41
C ALA A 69 -14.09 -17.07 -40.76
N VAL A 70 -14.43 -17.01 -39.47
CA VAL A 70 -15.01 -18.16 -38.76
C VAL A 70 -16.42 -18.48 -39.29
N THR A 71 -17.23 -17.46 -39.58
CA THR A 71 -18.56 -17.64 -40.19
C THR A 71 -18.45 -18.38 -41.52
N ASN A 72 -17.53 -17.95 -42.37
CA ASN A 72 -17.29 -18.61 -43.65
C ASN A 72 -16.67 -20.00 -43.48
N ALA A 73 -15.79 -20.18 -42.48
CA ALA A 73 -15.22 -21.48 -42.16
C ALA A 73 -16.27 -22.53 -41.80
N PHE A 74 -17.31 -22.16 -41.05
CA PHE A 74 -18.43 -23.05 -40.73
C PHE A 74 -19.27 -23.40 -41.95
N SER A 75 -19.46 -22.48 -42.90
CA SER A 75 -20.17 -22.79 -44.15
C SER A 75 -19.45 -23.84 -44.99
N LEU A 76 -18.11 -23.85 -44.94
CA LEU A 76 -17.33 -24.87 -45.62
C LEU A 76 -17.57 -26.24 -44.97
N LEU A 77 -17.85 -26.33 -43.67
CA LEU A 77 -18.08 -27.62 -43.00
C LEU A 77 -19.38 -28.33 -43.40
N ASP A 78 -20.27 -27.71 -44.19
CA ASP A 78 -21.58 -28.27 -44.59
C ASP A 78 -21.47 -29.50 -45.52
N VAL A 79 -20.27 -29.82 -46.01
CA VAL A 79 -20.02 -31.00 -46.86
C VAL A 79 -20.13 -32.30 -46.06
N GLU A 80 -19.81 -32.29 -44.76
CA GLU A 80 -20.11 -33.39 -43.86
C GLU A 80 -21.36 -33.07 -43.04
N GLU A 81 -22.42 -33.84 -43.26
CA GLU A 81 -23.79 -33.57 -42.79
C GLU A 81 -23.95 -33.42 -41.25
N LYS A 82 -22.94 -33.80 -40.47
CA LYS A 82 -22.93 -33.76 -38.99
C LYS A 82 -21.84 -32.85 -38.40
N LEU A 83 -20.83 -32.43 -39.15
CA LEU A 83 -19.62 -31.81 -38.57
C LEU A 83 -19.86 -30.38 -38.06
N ALA A 84 -20.50 -29.53 -38.87
CA ALA A 84 -20.82 -28.16 -38.48
C ALA A 84 -21.67 -28.06 -37.18
N PRO A 85 -22.79 -28.79 -37.03
CA PRO A 85 -23.54 -28.77 -35.78
C PRO A 85 -22.78 -29.43 -34.61
N ALA A 86 -21.90 -30.42 -34.84
CA ALA A 86 -21.08 -31.00 -33.77
C ALA A 86 -20.05 -30.02 -33.21
N LEU A 87 -19.27 -29.34 -34.07
CA LEU A 87 -18.33 -28.32 -33.62
C LEU A 87 -19.04 -27.11 -33.02
N GLY A 88 -20.19 -26.74 -33.58
CA GLY A 88 -21.08 -25.70 -33.04
C GLY A 88 -21.53 -26.02 -31.61
N ALA A 89 -21.99 -27.24 -31.35
CA ALA A 89 -22.42 -27.68 -30.01
C ALA A 89 -21.27 -27.60 -28.99
N VAL A 90 -20.07 -28.09 -29.35
CA VAL A 90 -18.89 -28.08 -28.47
C VAL A 90 -18.47 -26.65 -28.14
N SER A 91 -18.30 -25.79 -29.15
CA SER A 91 -17.89 -24.40 -28.92
C SER A 91 -18.97 -23.61 -28.17
N ALA A 92 -20.25 -23.78 -28.51
CA ALA A 92 -21.35 -23.11 -27.80
C ALA A 92 -21.46 -23.57 -26.34
N THR A 93 -21.20 -24.84 -26.04
CA THR A 93 -21.16 -25.35 -24.66
C THR A 93 -20.02 -24.70 -23.86
N ALA A 94 -18.83 -24.56 -24.44
CA ALA A 94 -17.73 -23.87 -23.77
C ALA A 94 -18.02 -22.38 -23.53
N ILE A 95 -18.64 -21.70 -24.52
CA ILE A 95 -19.10 -20.32 -24.36
C ILE A 95 -20.15 -20.22 -23.25
N PHE A 96 -21.11 -21.15 -23.20
CA PHE A 96 -22.12 -21.22 -22.14
C PHE A 96 -21.48 -21.36 -20.76
N VAL A 97 -20.56 -22.31 -20.58
CA VAL A 97 -19.87 -22.53 -19.31
C VAL A 97 -19.08 -21.30 -18.90
N LEU A 98 -18.28 -20.72 -19.80
CA LEU A 98 -17.49 -19.51 -19.52
C LEU A 98 -18.38 -18.31 -19.22
N ALA A 99 -19.44 -18.07 -19.99
CA ALA A 99 -20.37 -16.97 -19.77
C ALA A 99 -21.12 -17.12 -18.43
N ALA A 100 -21.54 -18.33 -18.06
CA ALA A 100 -22.17 -18.60 -16.78
C ALA A 100 -21.20 -18.34 -15.61
N LEU A 101 -19.96 -18.79 -15.73
CA LEU A 101 -18.91 -18.60 -14.72
C LEU A 101 -18.40 -17.15 -14.63
N SER A 102 -18.54 -16.36 -15.70
CA SER A 102 -18.21 -14.94 -15.77
C SER A 102 -19.39 -14.01 -15.48
N HIS A 103 -20.52 -14.55 -15.00
CA HIS A 103 -21.74 -13.79 -14.67
C HIS A 103 -22.31 -12.99 -15.85
N GLN A 104 -22.27 -13.55 -17.06
CA GLN A 104 -22.87 -12.99 -18.27
C GLN A 104 -24.14 -13.77 -18.66
N PRO A 105 -25.27 -13.58 -17.96
CA PRO A 105 -26.45 -14.42 -18.13
C PRO A 105 -26.98 -14.37 -19.56
N GLN A 106 -27.04 -13.20 -20.18
CA GLN A 106 -27.58 -13.04 -21.54
C GLN A 106 -26.79 -13.85 -22.58
N LEU A 107 -25.45 -13.86 -22.49
CA LEU A 107 -24.59 -14.62 -23.38
C LEU A 107 -24.69 -16.13 -23.09
N ALA A 108 -24.82 -16.50 -21.81
CA ALA A 108 -25.06 -17.88 -21.40
C ALA A 108 -26.38 -18.41 -21.98
N HIS A 109 -27.49 -17.67 -21.90
CA HIS A 109 -28.77 -18.11 -22.49
C HIS A 109 -28.66 -18.30 -24.00
N LEU A 110 -28.03 -17.36 -24.71
CA LEU A 110 -27.84 -17.45 -26.17
C LEU A 110 -26.96 -18.66 -26.54
N ALA A 111 -25.85 -18.87 -25.86
CA ALA A 111 -24.93 -19.97 -26.10
C ALA A 111 -25.54 -21.34 -25.72
N GLY A 112 -26.27 -21.41 -24.62
CA GLY A 112 -26.99 -22.60 -24.18
C GLY A 112 -28.11 -22.99 -25.17
N ALA A 113 -28.87 -22.01 -25.66
CA ALA A 113 -29.88 -22.23 -26.69
C ALA A 113 -29.26 -22.74 -28.00
N LEU A 114 -28.13 -22.15 -28.42
CA LEU A 114 -27.39 -22.62 -29.60
C LEU A 114 -26.86 -24.05 -29.42
N ALA A 115 -26.26 -24.36 -28.27
CA ALA A 115 -25.76 -25.70 -27.96
C ALA A 115 -26.90 -26.74 -28.02
N GLY A 116 -28.04 -26.44 -27.39
CA GLY A 116 -29.23 -27.29 -27.43
C GLY A 116 -29.78 -27.49 -28.84
N ALA A 117 -29.87 -26.41 -29.64
CA ALA A 117 -30.31 -26.48 -31.03
C ALA A 117 -29.37 -27.35 -31.90
N CYS A 118 -28.05 -27.19 -31.74
CA CYS A 118 -27.06 -28.01 -32.45
C CYS A 118 -27.18 -29.50 -32.07
N VAL A 119 -27.35 -29.83 -30.79
CA VAL A 119 -27.58 -31.21 -30.33
C VAL A 119 -28.89 -31.76 -30.90
N GLY A 120 -29.96 -30.97 -30.90
CA GLY A 120 -31.25 -31.33 -31.50
C GLY A 120 -31.12 -31.67 -32.99
N VAL A 121 -30.38 -30.86 -33.75
CA VAL A 121 -30.08 -31.12 -35.17
C VAL A 121 -29.32 -32.43 -35.35
N LEU A 122 -28.32 -32.73 -34.52
CA LEU A 122 -27.56 -33.98 -34.58
C LEU A 122 -28.44 -35.21 -34.32
N VAL A 123 -29.38 -35.12 -33.38
CA VAL A 123 -30.34 -36.20 -33.07
C VAL A 123 -31.34 -36.38 -34.21
N TYR A 124 -31.90 -35.29 -34.74
CA TYR A 124 -32.83 -35.34 -35.88
C TYR A 124 -32.15 -35.92 -37.14
N ARG A 125 -30.89 -35.57 -37.36
CA ARG A 125 -30.03 -36.15 -38.40
C ARG A 125 -29.78 -37.64 -38.23
N GLY A 126 -29.54 -38.08 -36.99
CA GLY A 126 -29.36 -39.50 -36.67
C GLY A 126 -30.54 -40.37 -37.11
N ARG A 127 -31.72 -39.76 -37.32
CA ARG A 127 -32.97 -40.41 -37.75
C ARG A 127 -33.35 -40.13 -39.22
N GLY A 128 -32.46 -39.55 -40.03
CA GLY A 128 -32.71 -39.31 -41.46
C GLY A 128 -33.35 -37.96 -41.83
N GLY A 129 -33.27 -36.94 -40.98
CA GLY A 129 -33.84 -35.60 -41.25
C GLY A 129 -33.18 -34.81 -42.42
N ALA A 130 -33.79 -33.67 -42.83
CA ALA A 130 -33.43 -32.81 -43.99
C ALA A 130 -32.26 -31.84 -43.75
N ARG A 131 -31.36 -31.58 -44.72
CA ARG A 131 -30.02 -30.90 -44.61
C ARG A 131 -30.03 -29.51 -43.92
N LEU A 132 -28.92 -29.14 -43.26
CA LEU A 132 -28.83 -27.89 -42.49
C LEU A 132 -28.64 -26.70 -43.44
N GLY A 133 -27.84 -26.90 -44.49
CA GLY A 133 -27.61 -25.94 -45.55
C GLY A 133 -26.80 -24.72 -45.11
N ASN A 134 -26.59 -23.80 -46.06
CA ASN A 134 -25.88 -22.55 -45.82
C ASN A 134 -26.55 -21.68 -44.76
N CYS A 135 -27.89 -21.69 -44.67
CA CYS A 135 -28.64 -20.95 -43.64
C CYS A 135 -28.17 -21.32 -42.23
N GLY A 136 -28.21 -22.61 -41.88
CA GLY A 136 -27.87 -23.03 -40.52
C GLY A 136 -26.36 -22.99 -40.22
N THR A 137 -25.50 -23.31 -41.19
CA THR A 137 -24.04 -23.27 -40.96
C THR A 137 -23.49 -21.86 -40.80
N LEU A 138 -23.98 -20.90 -41.59
CA LEU A 138 -23.65 -19.48 -41.44
C LEU A 138 -24.16 -18.92 -40.11
N PHE A 139 -25.39 -19.27 -39.73
CA PHE A 139 -25.98 -18.86 -38.46
C PHE A 139 -25.15 -19.37 -37.26
N ILE A 140 -24.79 -20.66 -37.25
CA ILE A 140 -23.95 -21.25 -36.19
C ILE A 140 -22.57 -20.57 -36.15
N GLY A 141 -21.91 -20.43 -37.29
CA GLY A 141 -20.57 -19.83 -37.36
C GLY A 141 -20.52 -18.38 -36.87
N PHE A 142 -21.55 -17.60 -37.20
CA PHE A 142 -21.65 -16.22 -36.76
C PHE A 142 -21.87 -16.12 -35.24
N LEU A 143 -22.77 -16.93 -34.67
CA LEU A 143 -23.01 -16.91 -33.23
C LEU A 143 -21.82 -17.43 -32.42
N VAL A 144 -21.15 -18.49 -32.87
CA VAL A 144 -19.95 -19.00 -32.19
C VAL A 144 -18.83 -17.97 -32.22
N SER A 145 -18.64 -17.26 -33.34
CA SER A 145 -17.58 -16.26 -33.45
C SER A 145 -17.87 -14.99 -32.64
N ALA A 146 -19.04 -14.38 -32.83
CA ALA A 146 -19.44 -13.21 -32.06
C ALA A 146 -19.55 -13.53 -30.56
N GLY A 147 -20.07 -14.70 -30.20
CA GLY A 147 -20.20 -15.14 -28.81
C GLY A 147 -18.85 -15.36 -28.13
N ALA A 148 -17.87 -15.93 -28.83
CA ALA A 148 -16.52 -16.10 -28.29
C ALA A 148 -15.80 -14.76 -28.05
N LEU A 149 -16.03 -13.75 -28.89
CA LEU A 149 -15.52 -12.39 -28.67
C LEU A 149 -16.27 -11.60 -27.60
N ALA A 150 -17.55 -11.92 -27.38
CA ALA A 150 -18.34 -11.28 -26.34
C ALA A 150 -17.97 -11.76 -24.93
N LEU A 151 -17.23 -12.88 -24.81
CA LEU A 151 -16.73 -13.39 -23.54
C LEU A 151 -15.71 -12.43 -22.91
N ASP A 152 -15.97 -12.06 -21.66
CA ASP A 152 -15.04 -11.39 -20.76
C ASP A 152 -14.57 -12.47 -19.78
N ALA A 153 -13.51 -13.19 -20.15
CA ALA A 153 -12.94 -14.24 -19.31
C ALA A 153 -12.08 -13.66 -18.18
N ARG A 154 -11.78 -12.35 -18.21
CA ARG A 154 -11.02 -11.61 -17.19
C ARG A 154 -9.61 -12.17 -16.95
N VAL A 155 -9.03 -12.77 -17.98
CA VAL A 155 -7.66 -13.35 -17.94
C VAL A 155 -6.64 -12.41 -18.61
N GLY A 156 -7.07 -11.19 -18.88
CA GLY A 156 -6.31 -10.16 -19.59
C GLY A 156 -6.48 -10.24 -21.10
N ARG A 157 -6.16 -9.15 -21.79
CA ARG A 157 -6.40 -8.93 -23.23
C ARG A 157 -5.97 -10.09 -24.13
N LEU A 158 -4.79 -10.65 -23.88
CA LEU A 158 -4.26 -11.79 -24.64
C LEU A 158 -4.90 -13.13 -24.24
N GLY A 159 -5.31 -13.28 -22.98
CA GLY A 159 -6.01 -14.46 -22.49
C GLY A 159 -7.40 -14.57 -23.11
N ASP A 160 -8.16 -13.47 -23.12
CA ASP A 160 -9.52 -13.44 -23.71
C ASP A 160 -9.47 -13.71 -25.23
N ALA A 161 -8.49 -13.12 -25.92
CA ALA A 161 -8.24 -13.41 -27.34
C ALA A 161 -7.82 -14.87 -27.59
N LEU A 162 -7.01 -15.46 -26.70
CA LEU A 162 -6.60 -16.86 -26.79
C LEU A 162 -7.80 -17.80 -26.58
N VAL A 163 -8.69 -17.51 -25.63
CA VAL A 163 -9.93 -18.26 -25.42
C VAL A 163 -10.78 -18.26 -26.69
N ALA A 164 -10.98 -17.09 -27.32
CA ALA A 164 -11.69 -17.02 -28.59
C ALA A 164 -11.00 -17.83 -29.69
N LEU A 165 -9.68 -17.71 -29.81
CA LEU A 165 -8.89 -18.44 -30.81
C LEU A 165 -8.98 -19.97 -30.63
N LEU A 166 -8.95 -20.46 -29.39
CA LEU A 166 -9.09 -21.89 -29.09
C LEU A 166 -10.45 -22.42 -29.57
N LEU A 167 -11.52 -21.66 -29.40
CA LEU A 167 -12.87 -22.03 -29.87
C LEU A 167 -13.02 -21.94 -31.40
N TRP A 168 -12.21 -21.13 -32.07
CA TRP A 168 -12.22 -20.93 -33.53
C TRP A 168 -11.25 -21.82 -34.30
N SER A 169 -10.32 -22.43 -33.59
CA SER A 169 -9.10 -23.03 -34.14
C SER A 169 -9.33 -24.07 -35.23
N LEU A 170 -10.23 -25.05 -35.04
CA LEU A 170 -10.50 -26.10 -36.03
C LEU A 170 -11.20 -25.58 -37.31
N PRO A 171 -12.30 -24.80 -37.21
CA PRO A 171 -12.88 -24.14 -38.37
C PRO A 171 -11.84 -23.32 -39.15
N LEU A 172 -11.02 -22.52 -38.46
CA LEU A 172 -9.97 -21.73 -39.09
C LEU A 172 -8.89 -22.60 -39.74
N LEU A 173 -8.51 -23.73 -39.13
CA LEU A 173 -7.58 -24.68 -39.72
C LEU A 173 -8.11 -25.26 -41.03
N ASN A 174 -9.39 -25.64 -41.06
CA ASN A 174 -10.05 -26.12 -42.27
C ASN A 174 -10.06 -25.03 -43.36
N LEU A 175 -10.47 -23.81 -43.01
CA LEU A 175 -10.45 -22.67 -43.93
C LEU A 175 -9.05 -22.40 -44.48
N LEU A 176 -8.03 -22.40 -43.61
CA LEU A 176 -6.64 -22.18 -44.00
C LEU A 176 -6.17 -23.26 -45.00
N LEU A 177 -6.45 -24.53 -44.74
CA LEU A 177 -6.05 -25.63 -45.62
C LEU A 177 -6.73 -25.54 -46.99
N VAL A 178 -8.04 -25.24 -47.02
CA VAL A 178 -8.81 -25.07 -48.26
C VAL A 178 -8.29 -23.87 -49.05
N VAL A 179 -8.16 -22.70 -48.41
CA VAL A 179 -7.70 -21.47 -49.08
C VAL A 179 -6.26 -21.62 -49.57
N VAL A 180 -5.34 -22.11 -48.75
CA VAL A 180 -3.94 -22.29 -49.13
C VAL A 180 -3.80 -23.39 -50.18
N GLY A 181 -4.52 -24.50 -50.03
CA GLY A 181 -4.52 -25.59 -51.00
C GLY A 181 -4.98 -25.13 -52.38
N ARG A 182 -6.10 -24.42 -52.45
CA ARG A 182 -6.67 -23.93 -53.71
C ARG A 182 -5.87 -22.77 -54.30
N SER A 183 -5.45 -21.80 -53.47
CA SER A 183 -4.68 -20.64 -53.91
C SER A 183 -3.32 -21.04 -54.49
N ARG A 184 -2.64 -22.04 -53.91
CA ARG A 184 -1.38 -22.57 -54.48
C ARG A 184 -1.54 -23.25 -55.83
N ARG A 185 -2.76 -23.49 -56.28
CA ARG A 185 -3.12 -24.19 -57.53
C ARG A 185 -3.98 -23.31 -58.45
N ASN A 186 -4.17 -22.02 -58.15
CA ASN A 186 -5.06 -21.10 -58.86
C ASN A 186 -6.52 -21.60 -59.00
N LEU A 187 -6.98 -22.43 -58.06
CA LEU A 187 -8.36 -22.90 -58.01
C LEU A 187 -9.25 -21.90 -57.26
N SER A 188 -10.51 -21.78 -57.68
CA SER A 188 -11.50 -20.96 -56.98
C SER A 188 -11.80 -21.51 -55.57
N VAL A 189 -11.80 -20.63 -54.58
CA VAL A 189 -12.14 -20.95 -53.17
C VAL A 189 -13.61 -21.39 -53.02
N THR A 190 -14.47 -21.14 -54.00
CA THR A 190 -15.91 -21.46 -53.95
C THR A 190 -16.30 -22.70 -54.77
N SER A 191 -15.36 -23.35 -55.45
CA SER A 191 -15.66 -24.58 -56.20
C SER A 191 -16.03 -25.73 -55.26
N PRO A 192 -17.05 -26.55 -55.59
CA PRO A 192 -17.28 -27.80 -54.88
C PRO A 192 -16.12 -28.75 -55.16
N ALA A 193 -15.33 -29.08 -54.14
CA ALA A 193 -14.20 -30.00 -54.21
C ALA A 193 -14.08 -30.77 -52.89
N ALA A 194 -13.53 -31.98 -52.96
CA ALA A 194 -13.40 -32.86 -51.81
C ALA A 194 -12.08 -32.61 -51.02
N ASP A 195 -11.81 -31.37 -50.62
CA ASP A 195 -10.51 -30.92 -50.12
C ASP A 195 -10.48 -30.46 -48.66
N GLN A 196 -11.57 -30.69 -47.95
CA GLN A 196 -11.75 -30.27 -46.57
C GLN A 196 -10.98 -31.15 -45.60
N LEU A 197 -10.73 -30.62 -44.40
CA LEU A 197 -9.99 -31.32 -43.33
C LEU A 197 -10.59 -32.70 -43.03
N SER A 198 -11.91 -32.80 -43.01
CA SER A 198 -12.62 -34.04 -42.69
C SER A 198 -12.50 -35.09 -43.80
N GLN A 199 -12.68 -34.69 -45.06
CA GLN A 199 -12.52 -35.57 -46.22
C GLN A 199 -11.08 -36.02 -46.41
N ARG A 200 -10.11 -35.13 -46.15
CA ARG A 200 -8.70 -35.53 -46.10
C ARG A 200 -8.57 -36.68 -45.10
N LEU A 201 -9.01 -36.49 -43.84
CA LEU A 201 -8.90 -37.42 -42.70
C LEU A 201 -9.59 -38.79 -42.88
N GLY A 202 -10.56 -38.90 -43.80
CA GLY A 202 -11.20 -40.16 -44.16
C GLY A 202 -12.21 -40.66 -43.12
N ARG A 203 -12.43 -41.98 -43.05
CA ARG A 203 -13.57 -42.60 -42.32
C ARG A 203 -13.65 -42.27 -40.83
N SER A 204 -12.55 -41.92 -40.17
CA SER A 204 -12.51 -41.59 -38.74
C SER A 204 -12.50 -40.09 -38.45
N ALA A 205 -12.55 -39.24 -39.48
CA ALA A 205 -12.37 -37.80 -39.37
C ALA A 205 -13.34 -37.12 -38.42
N PHE A 206 -14.63 -37.43 -38.55
CA PHE A 206 -15.68 -36.85 -37.72
C PHE A 206 -15.38 -37.01 -36.23
N ALA A 207 -15.09 -38.24 -35.77
CA ALA A 207 -14.80 -38.52 -34.37
C ALA A 207 -13.53 -37.80 -33.89
N VAL A 208 -12.45 -37.83 -34.68
CA VAL A 208 -11.18 -37.18 -34.33
C VAL A 208 -11.34 -35.67 -34.20
N LEU A 209 -12.03 -35.02 -35.15
CA LEU A 209 -12.20 -33.57 -35.14
C LEU A 209 -13.08 -33.09 -33.98
N VAL A 210 -14.14 -33.84 -33.64
CA VAL A 210 -14.98 -33.53 -32.47
C VAL A 210 -14.19 -33.69 -31.17
N VAL A 211 -13.37 -34.75 -31.05
CA VAL A 211 -12.51 -34.94 -29.87
C VAL A 211 -11.49 -33.82 -29.74
N VAL A 212 -10.78 -33.48 -30.83
CA VAL A 212 -9.80 -32.38 -30.83
C VAL A 212 -10.46 -31.06 -30.44
N GLN A 213 -11.63 -30.73 -31.00
CA GLN A 213 -12.37 -29.52 -30.61
C GLN A 213 -12.80 -29.55 -29.15
N SER A 214 -13.20 -30.71 -28.63
CA SER A 214 -13.60 -30.87 -27.23
C SER A 214 -12.43 -30.60 -26.27
N VAL A 215 -11.23 -31.06 -26.63
CA VAL A 215 -10.01 -30.76 -25.84
C VAL A 215 -9.64 -29.28 -25.95
N LEU A 216 -9.74 -28.66 -27.13
CA LEU A 216 -9.47 -27.23 -27.31
C LEU A 216 -10.49 -26.36 -26.56
N ALA A 217 -11.76 -26.76 -26.55
CA ALA A 217 -12.82 -26.15 -25.75
C ALA A 217 -12.55 -26.29 -24.24
N LEU A 218 -12.07 -27.45 -23.77
CA LEU A 218 -11.64 -27.64 -22.39
C LEU A 218 -10.45 -26.74 -22.04
N LEU A 219 -9.44 -26.64 -22.90
CA LEU A 219 -8.31 -25.71 -22.73
C LEU A 219 -8.79 -24.26 -22.68
N ALA A 220 -9.79 -23.88 -23.48
CA ALA A 220 -10.38 -22.56 -23.45
C ALA A 220 -11.08 -22.28 -22.11
N VAL A 221 -11.84 -23.25 -21.59
CA VAL A 221 -12.47 -23.16 -20.27
C VAL A 221 -11.42 -23.03 -19.16
N MET A 222 -10.38 -23.88 -19.17
CA MET A 222 -9.31 -23.84 -18.16
C MET A 222 -8.51 -22.54 -18.20
N THR A 223 -8.20 -22.04 -19.41
CA THR A 223 -7.51 -20.76 -19.61
C THR A 223 -8.38 -19.61 -19.13
N GLY A 224 -9.66 -19.58 -19.53
CA GLY A 224 -10.64 -18.56 -19.14
C GLY A 224 -10.98 -18.55 -17.65
N ARG A 225 -10.56 -19.58 -16.90
CA ARG A 225 -10.66 -19.65 -15.44
C ARG A 225 -9.31 -19.48 -14.74
N SER A 226 -8.27 -19.11 -15.46
CA SER A 226 -6.90 -18.95 -14.97
C SER A 226 -6.32 -20.22 -14.30
N ILE A 227 -6.85 -21.40 -14.63
CA ILE A 227 -6.34 -22.69 -14.14
C ILE A 227 -5.06 -23.08 -14.91
N LEU A 228 -5.01 -22.73 -16.19
CA LEU A 228 -3.87 -22.99 -17.07
C LEU A 228 -3.27 -21.65 -17.54
N SER A 229 -1.94 -21.56 -17.61
CA SER A 229 -1.30 -20.35 -18.10
C SER A 229 -1.48 -20.21 -19.63
N ASN A 230 -1.54 -18.97 -20.12
CA ASN A 230 -1.71 -18.67 -21.55
C ASN A 230 -0.65 -19.37 -22.43
N ALA A 231 0.59 -19.49 -21.94
CA ALA A 231 1.67 -20.15 -22.66
C ALA A 231 1.44 -21.66 -22.81
N VAL A 232 0.99 -22.33 -21.74
CA VAL A 232 0.72 -23.77 -21.76
C VAL A 232 -0.50 -24.07 -22.64
N ALA A 233 -1.53 -23.23 -22.59
CA ALA A 233 -2.72 -23.35 -23.44
C ALA A 233 -2.36 -23.24 -24.92
N ALA A 234 -1.57 -22.22 -25.27
CA ALA A 234 -1.11 -22.01 -26.64
C ALA A 234 -0.23 -23.16 -27.14
N ALA A 235 0.68 -23.66 -26.31
CA ALA A 235 1.54 -24.81 -26.65
C ALA A 235 0.71 -26.10 -26.83
N GLY A 236 -0.23 -26.37 -25.92
CA GLY A 236 -1.13 -27.52 -25.99
C GLY A 236 -1.99 -27.49 -27.25
N ALA A 237 -2.55 -26.33 -27.59
CA ALA A 237 -3.32 -26.14 -28.80
C ALA A 237 -2.49 -26.35 -30.07
N ALA A 238 -1.26 -25.79 -30.11
CA ALA A 238 -0.35 -25.98 -31.22
C ALA A 238 -0.01 -27.48 -31.43
N ALA A 239 0.25 -28.21 -30.34
CA ALA A 239 0.51 -29.65 -30.40
C ALA A 239 -0.70 -30.45 -30.90
N LEU A 240 -1.89 -30.14 -30.41
CA LEU A 240 -3.14 -30.80 -30.81
C LEU A 240 -3.49 -30.58 -32.29
N LEU A 241 -3.27 -29.37 -32.80
CA LEU A 241 -3.57 -29.01 -34.19
C LEU A 241 -2.49 -29.48 -35.18
N ALA A 242 -1.26 -29.70 -34.72
CA ALA A 242 -0.16 -30.14 -35.57
C ALA A 242 -0.44 -31.50 -36.24
N VAL A 243 -1.03 -32.46 -35.52
CA VAL A 243 -1.33 -33.80 -36.04
C VAL A 243 -2.33 -33.76 -37.21
N PRO A 244 -3.56 -33.21 -37.07
CA PRO A 244 -4.49 -33.11 -38.18
C PRO A 244 -3.96 -32.23 -39.30
N PHE A 245 -3.21 -31.17 -38.99
CA PHE A 245 -2.58 -30.31 -40.01
C PHE A 245 -1.55 -31.06 -40.87
N VAL A 246 -0.55 -31.71 -40.23
CA VAL A 246 0.50 -32.46 -40.93
C VAL A 246 -0.10 -33.58 -41.75
N TRP A 247 -1.06 -34.29 -41.18
CA TRP A 247 -1.74 -35.39 -41.84
C TRP A 247 -2.54 -34.89 -43.06
N ALA A 248 -3.27 -33.78 -42.92
CA ALA A 248 -4.05 -33.17 -44.01
C ALA A 248 -3.16 -32.62 -45.13
N VAL A 249 -1.98 -32.08 -44.82
CA VAL A 249 -1.01 -31.61 -45.82
C VAL A 249 -0.40 -32.79 -46.59
N ARG A 250 -0.22 -33.95 -45.95
CA ARG A 250 0.34 -35.16 -46.61
C ARG A 250 -0.63 -35.82 -47.58
N ARG A 251 -1.94 -35.77 -47.32
CA ARG A 251 -2.96 -36.24 -48.27
C ARG A 251 -3.40 -35.08 -49.14
N ASP A 252 -2.79 -34.98 -50.32
CA ASP A 252 -3.19 -34.01 -51.33
C ASP A 252 -4.37 -34.56 -52.14
N PRO A 253 -5.58 -33.99 -52.04
CA PRO A 253 -6.77 -34.45 -52.76
C PRO A 253 -6.80 -33.92 -54.21
N TYR A 254 -5.71 -33.31 -54.67
CA TYR A 254 -5.59 -32.68 -55.99
C TYR A 254 -4.52 -33.39 -56.80
N ASP A 255 -4.86 -33.79 -58.03
CA ASP A 255 -3.91 -34.32 -59.02
C ASP A 255 -3.15 -33.19 -59.76
N GLU A 256 -3.52 -31.92 -59.52
CA GLU A 256 -2.94 -30.73 -60.17
C GLU A 256 -1.60 -30.29 -59.54
N ARG A 257 -0.64 -29.89 -60.39
CA ARG A 257 0.68 -29.41 -59.95
C ARG A 257 0.57 -28.12 -59.13
N VAL A 258 1.20 -28.11 -57.96
CA VAL A 258 1.31 -26.94 -57.08
C VAL A 258 2.14 -25.84 -57.75
N VAL A 259 1.51 -24.71 -58.11
CA VAL A 259 2.17 -23.53 -58.71
C VAL A 259 2.96 -22.72 -57.65
N GLY A 260 2.71 -22.97 -56.35
CA GLY A 260 3.45 -22.40 -55.23
C GLY A 260 3.03 -20.96 -54.90
N LEU A 261 3.49 -20.44 -53.75
CA LEU A 261 3.43 -18.99 -53.48
C LEU A 261 4.41 -18.28 -54.42
N PRO A 262 4.07 -17.12 -55.01
CA PRO A 262 5.02 -16.36 -55.82
C PRO A 262 6.32 -16.16 -55.03
N ARG A 263 7.50 -16.39 -55.65
CA ARG A 263 8.83 -16.36 -54.99
C ARG A 263 8.99 -15.17 -54.04
N ARG A 264 8.48 -14.00 -54.44
CA ARG A 264 8.47 -12.76 -53.66
C ARG A 264 7.72 -12.88 -52.33
N ALA A 265 6.53 -13.48 -52.31
CA ALA A 265 5.75 -13.65 -51.08
C ALA A 265 6.43 -14.59 -50.07
N ARG A 266 7.04 -15.69 -50.56
CA ARG A 266 7.81 -16.61 -49.71
C ARG A 266 9.06 -15.94 -49.12
N GLN A 267 9.78 -15.16 -49.93
CA GLN A 267 10.95 -14.41 -49.46
C GLN A 267 10.58 -13.34 -48.43
N VAL A 268 9.47 -12.62 -48.63
CA VAL A 268 9.00 -11.59 -47.68
C VAL A 268 8.63 -12.20 -46.32
N VAL A 269 7.89 -13.31 -46.30
CA VAL A 269 7.52 -13.97 -45.03
C VAL A 269 8.75 -14.52 -44.30
N LEU A 270 9.69 -15.13 -45.03
CA LEU A 270 10.92 -15.66 -44.43
C LEU A 270 11.83 -14.55 -43.91
N ALA A 271 11.96 -13.45 -44.67
CA ALA A 271 12.70 -12.28 -44.26
C ALA A 271 12.09 -11.62 -43.02
N ALA A 272 10.76 -11.46 -42.95
CA ALA A 272 10.06 -10.91 -41.80
C ALA A 272 10.23 -11.79 -40.54
N GLY A 273 10.18 -13.12 -40.68
CA GLY A 273 10.42 -14.06 -39.58
C GLY A 273 11.86 -14.01 -39.07
N VAL A 274 12.85 -13.98 -39.97
CA VAL A 274 14.27 -13.85 -39.59
C VAL A 274 14.53 -12.50 -38.90
N LEU A 275 13.99 -11.40 -39.43
CA LEU A 275 14.09 -10.07 -38.81
C LEU A 275 13.52 -10.04 -37.39
N LEU A 276 12.38 -10.69 -37.15
CA LEU A 276 11.77 -10.78 -35.82
C LEU A 276 12.65 -11.57 -34.83
N VAL A 277 13.22 -12.71 -35.26
CA VAL A 277 14.12 -13.53 -34.44
C VAL A 277 15.39 -12.75 -34.12
N VAL A 278 16.00 -12.10 -35.12
CA VAL A 278 17.21 -11.28 -34.94
C VAL A 278 16.94 -10.11 -34.00
N ALA A 279 15.83 -9.39 -34.16
CA ALA A 279 15.46 -8.28 -33.27
C ALA A 279 15.24 -8.75 -31.82
N THR A 280 14.62 -9.91 -31.63
CA THR A 280 14.36 -10.48 -30.31
C THR A 280 15.64 -11.02 -29.66
N ALA A 281 16.50 -11.70 -30.42
CA ALA A 281 17.80 -12.20 -29.96
C ALA A 281 18.75 -11.05 -29.61
N ALA A 282 18.84 -10.02 -30.46
CA ALA A 282 19.65 -8.82 -30.20
C ALA A 282 19.20 -8.10 -28.93
N ALA A 283 17.88 -7.99 -28.70
CA ALA A 283 17.32 -7.46 -27.47
C ALA A 283 17.69 -8.31 -26.24
N GLY A 284 17.54 -9.63 -26.32
CA GLY A 284 17.88 -10.55 -25.24
C GLY A 284 19.36 -10.49 -24.85
N ILE A 285 20.26 -10.52 -25.85
CA ILE A 285 21.70 -10.38 -25.64
C ILE A 285 22.03 -9.04 -24.98
N SER A 286 21.38 -7.95 -25.42
CA SER A 286 21.62 -6.61 -24.87
C SER A 286 21.17 -6.51 -23.40
N LEU A 287 20.04 -7.11 -23.05
CA LEU A 287 19.55 -7.18 -21.66
C LEU A 287 20.50 -8.01 -20.78
N LEU A 288 20.96 -9.17 -21.27
CA LEU A 288 21.93 -10.01 -20.55
C LEU A 288 23.28 -9.30 -20.38
N ALA A 289 23.76 -8.61 -21.42
CA ALA A 289 25.00 -7.85 -21.37
C ALA A 289 24.92 -6.62 -20.45
N ALA A 290 23.73 -6.03 -20.28
CA ALA A 290 23.51 -4.93 -19.34
C ALA A 290 23.36 -5.39 -17.89
N ARG A 291 22.93 -6.65 -17.66
CA ARG A 291 22.66 -7.19 -16.31
C ARG A 291 23.84 -7.05 -15.35
N GLY A 292 25.05 -7.42 -15.78
CA GLY A 292 26.26 -7.34 -14.97
C GLY A 292 26.56 -5.92 -14.49
N PRO A 293 26.75 -4.95 -15.41
CA PRO A 293 26.92 -3.54 -15.06
C PRO A 293 25.81 -2.98 -14.16
N LEU A 294 24.53 -3.24 -14.46
CA LEU A 294 23.43 -2.72 -13.64
C LEU A 294 23.44 -3.28 -12.22
N ARG A 295 23.73 -4.58 -12.06
CA ARG A 295 23.85 -5.21 -10.74
C ARG A 295 25.03 -4.64 -9.96
N ASN A 296 26.20 -4.54 -10.58
CA ASN A 296 27.38 -3.94 -9.94
C ASN A 296 27.12 -2.49 -9.55
N GLY A 297 26.40 -1.72 -10.37
CA GLY A 297 25.99 -0.36 -10.04
C GLY A 297 25.10 -0.28 -8.80
N ALA A 298 24.12 -1.18 -8.70
CA ALA A 298 23.23 -1.28 -7.53
C ALA A 298 23.97 -1.75 -6.26
N ASP A 299 24.87 -2.72 -6.38
CA ASP A 299 25.69 -3.22 -5.28
C ASP A 299 26.65 -2.13 -4.77
N SER A 300 27.33 -1.40 -5.67
CA SER A 300 28.16 -0.24 -5.33
C SER A 300 27.36 0.90 -4.70
N ALA A 301 26.14 1.19 -5.18
CA ALA A 301 25.27 2.20 -4.57
C ALA A 301 24.88 1.82 -3.13
N THR A 302 24.59 0.54 -2.90
CA THR A 302 24.25 0.03 -1.57
C THR A 302 25.44 0.15 -0.62
N ALA A 303 26.63 -0.29 -1.06
CA ALA A 303 27.86 -0.15 -0.29
C ALA A 303 28.21 1.33 -0.01
N ALA A 304 27.93 2.23 -0.95
CA ALA A 304 28.13 3.67 -0.77
C ALA A 304 27.21 4.25 0.31
N LEU A 305 25.94 3.86 0.33
CA LEU A 305 24.99 4.25 1.38
C LEU A 305 25.42 3.73 2.75
N ASP A 306 25.92 2.50 2.83
CA ASP A 306 26.40 1.93 4.09
C ASP A 306 27.68 2.62 4.58
N ALA A 307 28.62 2.95 3.68
CA ALA A 307 29.79 3.76 4.02
C ALA A 307 29.40 5.16 4.51
N ALA A 308 28.44 5.82 3.86
CA ALA A 308 27.94 7.14 4.28
C ALA A 308 27.29 7.08 5.68
N ARG A 309 26.53 6.01 5.98
CA ARG A 309 25.95 5.77 7.32
C ARG A 309 27.02 5.53 8.39
N ALA A 310 28.10 4.86 8.04
CA ALA A 310 29.26 4.67 8.92
C ALA A 310 30.11 5.94 9.09
N GLY A 311 29.80 7.03 8.39
CA GLY A 311 30.53 8.29 8.44
C GLY A 311 31.76 8.34 7.52
N ASP A 312 31.99 7.33 6.68
CA ASP A 312 33.10 7.27 5.72
C ASP A 312 32.68 7.85 4.36
N TYR A 313 32.56 9.18 4.31
CA TYR A 313 32.08 9.90 3.12
C TYR A 313 33.10 9.90 1.96
N GLN A 314 34.40 9.72 2.25
CA GLN A 314 35.41 9.55 1.22
C GLN A 314 35.21 8.23 0.48
N ARG A 315 35.04 7.13 1.21
CA ARG A 315 34.70 5.82 0.63
C ARG A 315 33.33 5.84 -0.03
N ALA A 316 32.34 6.49 0.57
CA ALA A 316 31.02 6.63 -0.04
C ALA A 316 31.07 7.34 -1.40
N SER A 317 31.80 8.45 -1.50
CA SER A 317 31.97 9.19 -2.76
C SER A 317 32.63 8.32 -3.85
N ALA A 318 33.68 7.57 -3.49
CA ALA A 318 34.34 6.63 -4.41
C ALA A 318 33.39 5.51 -4.89
N LEU A 319 32.61 4.92 -3.98
CA LEU A 319 31.64 3.87 -4.32
C LEU A 319 30.46 4.40 -5.14
N PHE A 320 30.00 5.63 -4.89
CA PHE A 320 29.01 6.29 -5.76
C PHE A 320 29.58 6.59 -7.15
N ALA A 321 30.87 6.95 -7.27
CA ALA A 321 31.52 7.12 -8.57
C ALA A 321 31.58 5.80 -9.36
N ASP A 322 31.88 4.68 -8.69
CA ASP A 322 31.82 3.35 -9.30
C ASP A 322 30.40 2.99 -9.72
N SER A 323 29.41 3.27 -8.87
CA SER A 323 28.00 3.06 -9.16
C SER A 323 27.56 3.84 -10.41
N GLU A 324 27.89 5.13 -10.48
CA GLU A 324 27.63 6.01 -11.63
C GLU A 324 28.25 5.44 -12.91
N ARG A 325 29.53 5.03 -12.84
CA ARG A 325 30.24 4.40 -13.97
C ARG A 325 29.56 3.13 -14.45
N PHE A 326 29.19 2.22 -13.54
CA PHE A 326 28.55 0.95 -13.90
C PHE A 326 27.14 1.15 -14.49
N PHE A 327 26.34 2.05 -13.93
CA PHE A 327 25.04 2.41 -14.49
C PHE A 327 25.16 3.08 -15.85
N SER A 328 26.16 3.95 -16.04
CA SER A 328 26.46 4.57 -17.33
C SER A 328 26.85 3.53 -18.39
N ILE A 329 27.69 2.54 -18.05
CA ILE A 329 28.02 1.41 -18.94
C ILE A 329 26.76 0.62 -19.33
N GLY A 330 25.92 0.27 -18.34
CA GLY A 330 24.66 -0.43 -18.57
C GLY A 330 23.71 0.38 -19.47
N ARG A 331 23.56 1.68 -19.21
CA ARG A 331 22.74 2.60 -19.99
C ARG A 331 23.22 2.70 -21.43
N ASN A 332 24.52 2.89 -21.66
CA ASN A 332 25.09 3.00 -23.00
C ASN A 332 24.90 1.70 -23.80
N ARG A 333 25.06 0.53 -23.17
CA ARG A 333 24.76 -0.76 -23.80
C ARG A 333 23.30 -0.86 -24.21
N LEU A 334 22.38 -0.43 -23.34
CA LEU A 334 20.94 -0.48 -23.61
C LEU A 334 20.47 0.55 -24.64
N GLN A 335 21.16 1.68 -24.78
CA GLN A 335 20.87 2.72 -25.77
C GLN A 335 21.51 2.46 -27.15
N GLY A 336 22.38 1.46 -27.26
CA GLY A 336 23.04 1.10 -28.51
C GLY A 336 22.08 0.66 -29.64
N PRO A 337 22.64 0.43 -30.84
CA PRO A 337 21.86 0.07 -32.03
C PRO A 337 21.16 -1.29 -31.90
N LEU A 338 21.83 -2.29 -31.34
CA LEU A 338 21.30 -3.66 -31.17
C LEU A 338 20.00 -3.74 -30.33
N PRO A 339 19.92 -3.18 -29.11
CA PRO A 339 18.67 -3.16 -28.35
C PRO A 339 17.60 -2.26 -28.98
N SER A 340 17.98 -1.26 -29.77
CA SER A 340 17.01 -0.40 -30.44
C SER A 340 16.18 -1.16 -31.48
N LEU A 341 16.70 -2.23 -32.08
CA LEU A 341 15.93 -3.14 -32.95
C LEU A 341 14.78 -3.83 -32.21
N GLY A 342 14.96 -4.13 -30.91
CA GLY A 342 13.92 -4.74 -30.07
C GLY A 342 12.79 -3.79 -29.67
N LEU A 343 12.95 -2.48 -29.87
CA LEU A 343 11.89 -1.49 -29.58
C LEU A 343 10.71 -1.58 -30.54
N SER A 344 10.94 -2.12 -31.74
CA SER A 344 9.91 -2.35 -32.75
C SER A 344 9.07 -3.61 -32.50
N VAL A 345 9.49 -4.47 -31.55
CA VAL A 345 8.82 -5.72 -31.22
C VAL A 345 7.88 -5.52 -30.02
N PRO A 346 6.56 -5.73 -30.17
CA PRO A 346 5.61 -5.70 -29.05
C PRO A 346 6.00 -6.69 -27.95
N GLY A 347 5.84 -6.31 -26.68
CA GLY A 347 6.25 -7.12 -25.51
C GLY A 347 7.74 -7.00 -25.15
N VAL A 348 8.66 -7.12 -26.11
CA VAL A 348 10.11 -6.95 -25.87
C VAL A 348 10.45 -5.49 -25.60
N SER A 349 9.83 -4.57 -26.35
CA SER A 349 10.06 -3.14 -26.24
C SER A 349 9.82 -2.57 -24.83
N SER A 350 8.84 -3.08 -24.09
CA SER A 350 8.58 -2.67 -22.69
C SER A 350 9.72 -3.05 -21.75
N ASN A 351 10.32 -4.24 -21.93
CA ASN A 351 11.43 -4.71 -21.10
C ASN A 351 12.70 -3.89 -21.36
N ILE A 352 12.97 -3.52 -22.62
CA ILE A 352 14.09 -2.63 -22.95
C ILE A 352 13.86 -1.22 -22.39
N ARG A 353 12.64 -0.68 -22.51
CA ARG A 353 12.28 0.62 -21.93
C ARG A 353 12.44 0.63 -20.41
N ALA A 354 11.98 -0.42 -19.72
CA ALA A 354 12.17 -0.59 -18.29
C ALA A 354 13.65 -0.65 -17.90
N ALA A 355 14.46 -1.46 -18.60
CA ALA A 355 15.89 -1.55 -18.33
C ALA A 355 16.60 -0.20 -18.57
N ARG A 356 16.26 0.53 -19.64
CA ARG A 356 16.80 1.88 -19.91
C ARG A 356 16.40 2.87 -18.82
N LEU A 357 15.15 2.79 -18.34
CA LEU A 357 14.64 3.64 -17.27
C LEU A 357 15.40 3.38 -15.96
N LEU A 358 15.52 2.12 -15.54
CA LEU A 358 16.24 1.73 -14.32
C LEU A 358 17.73 2.12 -14.39
N ALA A 359 18.38 1.92 -15.54
CA ALA A 359 19.76 2.34 -15.75
C ALA A 359 19.93 3.86 -15.65
N GLY A 360 18.98 4.62 -16.20
CA GLY A 360 18.95 6.08 -16.10
C GLY A 360 18.75 6.55 -14.66
N VAL A 361 17.74 6.01 -13.97
CA VAL A 361 17.47 6.32 -12.56
C VAL A 361 18.67 5.98 -11.68
N GLY A 362 19.26 4.79 -11.84
CA GLY A 362 20.45 4.40 -11.09
C GLY A 362 21.64 5.34 -11.31
N ASN A 363 21.88 5.76 -12.56
CA ASN A 363 22.90 6.74 -12.89
C ASN A 363 22.66 8.10 -12.20
N ASP A 364 21.44 8.63 -12.30
CA ASP A 364 21.08 9.95 -11.76
C ASP A 364 21.19 9.96 -10.22
N LEU A 365 20.75 8.88 -9.56
CA LEU A 365 20.87 8.72 -8.11
C LEU A 365 22.32 8.55 -7.66
N ALA A 366 23.13 7.79 -8.40
CA ALA A 366 24.54 7.60 -8.08
C ALA A 366 25.34 8.91 -8.23
N ALA A 367 25.09 9.67 -9.29
CA ALA A 367 25.69 10.99 -9.49
C ALA A 367 25.32 11.96 -8.36
N SER A 368 24.03 12.00 -7.98
CA SER A 368 23.56 12.82 -6.86
C SER A 368 24.19 12.40 -5.52
N GLY A 369 24.26 11.09 -5.25
CA GLY A 369 24.91 10.53 -4.07
C GLY A 369 26.40 10.87 -3.99
N ARG A 370 27.12 10.84 -5.13
CA ARG A 370 28.53 11.24 -5.21
C ARG A 370 28.73 12.72 -4.87
N THR A 371 27.91 13.60 -5.42
CA THR A 371 27.97 15.05 -5.13
C THR A 371 27.73 15.28 -3.63
N LEU A 372 26.66 14.70 -3.08
CA LEU A 372 26.35 14.84 -1.65
C LEU A 372 27.47 14.31 -0.76
N ALA A 373 28.02 13.13 -1.08
CA ALA A 373 29.12 12.54 -0.31
C ALA A 373 30.42 13.37 -0.38
N THR A 374 30.61 14.14 -1.45
CA THR A 374 31.77 15.03 -1.59
C THR A 374 31.59 16.34 -0.80
N ASP A 375 30.36 16.85 -0.75
CA ASP A 375 30.04 18.13 -0.12
C ASP A 375 29.90 18.04 1.40
N VAL A 376 29.52 16.87 1.93
CA VAL A 376 29.35 16.63 3.37
C VAL A 376 30.69 16.32 4.02
N ARG A 377 31.06 17.13 5.01
CA ARG A 377 32.26 16.93 5.85
C ARG A 377 31.84 16.76 7.31
N PRO A 378 31.81 15.53 7.84
CA PRO A 378 31.26 15.25 9.18
C PRO A 378 31.93 16.03 10.29
N GLU A 379 33.24 16.25 10.19
CA GLU A 379 34.04 16.93 11.19
C GLU A 379 33.57 18.38 11.40
N ARG A 380 33.05 19.01 10.35
CA ARG A 380 32.53 20.37 10.36
C ARG A 380 31.07 20.48 10.79
N LEU A 381 30.35 19.35 10.82
CA LEU A 381 28.97 19.26 11.27
C LEU A 381 28.85 18.95 12.76
N ARG A 382 29.98 18.71 13.44
CA ARG A 382 30.02 18.49 14.89
C ARG A 382 29.66 19.77 15.64
N MET A 383 28.91 19.62 16.71
CA MET A 383 28.61 20.70 17.64
C MET A 383 29.88 21.03 18.44
N GLN A 384 30.22 22.31 18.53
CA GLN A 384 31.41 22.78 19.25
C GLN A 384 31.02 23.83 20.30
N GLY A 385 31.47 23.64 21.54
CA GLY A 385 31.19 24.47 22.70
C GLY A 385 29.70 24.71 22.94
N GLY A 386 28.84 23.72 22.65
CA GLY A 386 27.39 23.84 22.78
C GLY A 386 26.71 24.64 21.65
N ALA A 387 27.36 24.87 20.52
CA ALA A 387 26.78 25.56 19.35
C ALA A 387 26.74 24.68 18.09
N VAL A 388 25.56 24.58 17.47
CA VAL A 388 25.35 23.86 16.22
C VAL A 388 25.95 24.67 15.05
N PRO A 389 26.73 24.06 14.14
CA PRO A 389 27.40 24.78 13.05
C PRO A 389 26.43 25.17 11.93
N LEU A 390 25.61 26.19 12.16
CA LEU A 390 24.53 26.59 11.25
C LEU A 390 25.01 26.95 9.85
N GLY A 391 26.20 27.55 9.72
CA GLY A 391 26.78 27.91 8.43
C GLY A 391 27.09 26.68 7.56
N GLU A 392 27.62 25.61 8.15
CA GLU A 392 27.90 24.37 7.44
C GLU A 392 26.62 23.60 7.11
N ILE A 393 25.63 23.61 7.99
CA ILE A 393 24.29 23.05 7.72
C ILE A 393 23.62 23.78 6.55
N ALA A 394 23.65 25.12 6.56
CA ALA A 394 23.09 25.93 5.48
C ALA A 394 23.84 25.71 4.15
N ARG A 395 25.16 25.47 4.19
CA ARG A 395 25.97 25.18 3.00
C ARG A 395 25.57 23.87 2.33
N ILE A 396 25.24 22.83 3.10
CA ILE A 396 24.87 21.50 2.55
C ILE A 396 23.38 21.39 2.19
N ALA A 397 22.53 22.30 2.68
CA ALA A 397 21.08 22.25 2.46
C ALA A 397 20.68 22.19 0.97
N PRO A 398 21.28 22.98 0.04
CA PRO A 398 20.98 22.88 -1.38
C PRO A 398 21.31 21.50 -1.97
N ALA A 399 22.46 20.93 -1.63
CA ALA A 399 22.86 19.61 -2.13
C ALA A 399 21.93 18.49 -1.62
N LEU A 400 21.48 18.57 -0.36
CA LEU A 400 20.46 17.66 0.18
C LEU A 400 19.11 17.83 -0.51
N ARG A 401 18.71 19.07 -0.81
CA ARG A 401 17.47 19.38 -1.52
C ARG A 401 17.49 18.83 -2.95
N ASP A 402 18.57 19.05 -3.67
CA ASP A 402 18.76 18.52 -5.02
C ASP A 402 18.69 16.98 -5.02
N ALA A 403 19.32 16.33 -4.04
CA ALA A 403 19.23 14.87 -3.90
C ALA A 403 17.78 14.38 -3.62
N ALA A 404 17.04 15.08 -2.76
CA ALA A 404 15.64 14.76 -2.49
C ALA A 404 14.74 14.96 -3.74
N ASP A 405 15.02 16.00 -4.53
CA ASP A 405 14.27 16.30 -5.75
C ASP A 405 14.59 15.29 -6.87
N VAL A 406 15.85 14.85 -7.02
CA VAL A 406 16.24 13.76 -7.94
C VAL A 406 15.56 12.44 -7.55
N MET A 407 15.50 12.09 -6.26
CA MET A 407 14.77 10.90 -5.79
C MET A 407 13.28 10.98 -6.11
N THR A 408 12.65 12.13 -5.83
CA THR A 408 11.22 12.36 -6.10
C THR A 408 10.91 12.33 -7.60
N ALA A 409 11.79 12.89 -8.43
CA ALA A 409 11.67 12.82 -9.88
C ALA A 409 11.82 11.38 -10.39
N SER A 410 12.74 10.61 -9.79
CA SER A 410 12.97 9.20 -10.12
C SER A 410 11.77 8.32 -9.78
N GLU A 411 11.17 8.48 -8.60
CA GLU A 411 9.93 7.78 -8.22
C GLU A 411 8.80 8.08 -9.20
N ARG A 412 8.60 9.37 -9.54
CA ARG A 412 7.57 9.76 -10.52
C ARG A 412 7.84 9.16 -11.90
N ARG A 413 9.10 9.13 -12.36
CA ARG A 413 9.48 8.54 -13.65
C ARG A 413 9.20 7.04 -13.69
N ILE A 414 9.42 6.31 -12.59
CA ILE A 414 9.10 4.88 -12.50
C ILE A 414 7.59 4.66 -12.49
N ARG A 415 6.84 5.33 -11.60
CA ARG A 415 5.38 5.14 -11.49
C ARG A 415 4.60 5.57 -12.74
N SER A 416 5.05 6.61 -13.43
CA SER A 416 4.40 7.09 -14.67
C SER A 416 4.81 6.30 -15.91
N ALA A 417 5.82 5.43 -15.83
CA ALA A 417 6.22 4.62 -16.95
C ALA A 417 5.16 3.54 -17.22
N ASN A 418 4.41 3.71 -18.30
CA ASN A 418 3.49 2.68 -18.78
C ASN A 418 4.31 1.50 -19.36
N LEU A 419 4.63 0.53 -18.51
CA LEU A 419 5.46 -0.64 -18.82
C LEU A 419 4.63 -1.94 -18.84
N PRO A 420 3.74 -2.15 -19.82
CA PRO A 420 2.97 -3.39 -19.90
C PRO A 420 3.86 -4.54 -20.36
N TYR A 421 3.54 -5.79 -19.97
CA TYR A 421 4.22 -7.00 -20.45
C TYR A 421 5.70 -7.16 -19.99
N LEU A 422 6.02 -6.75 -18.77
CA LEU A 422 7.33 -7.04 -18.16
C LEU A 422 7.48 -8.53 -17.86
N PHE A 423 8.62 -9.08 -18.29
CA PHE A 423 9.08 -10.40 -17.85
C PHE A 423 9.42 -10.36 -16.37
N ALA A 424 9.21 -11.49 -15.66
CA ALA A 424 9.36 -11.56 -14.21
C ALA A 424 10.69 -10.94 -13.70
N PRO A 425 11.88 -11.26 -14.26
CA PRO A 425 13.13 -10.68 -13.75
C PRO A 425 13.23 -9.15 -13.88
N VAL A 426 12.55 -8.55 -14.87
CA VAL A 426 12.54 -7.09 -15.07
C VAL A 426 11.50 -6.46 -14.16
N ARG A 427 10.35 -7.11 -13.97
CA ARG A 427 9.31 -6.69 -13.04
C ARG A 427 9.86 -6.66 -11.61
N ASP A 428 10.45 -7.77 -11.17
CA ASP A 428 11.03 -7.89 -9.83
C ASP A 428 12.09 -6.80 -9.58
N ALA A 429 12.87 -6.44 -10.61
CA ALA A 429 13.85 -5.36 -10.52
C ALA A 429 13.21 -3.96 -10.44
N VAL A 430 12.10 -3.71 -11.16
CA VAL A 430 11.34 -2.47 -11.03
C VAL A 430 10.74 -2.36 -9.64
N ASP A 431 10.09 -3.41 -9.15
CA ASP A 431 9.44 -3.46 -7.85
C ASP A 431 10.47 -3.24 -6.72
N ALA A 432 11.64 -3.91 -6.80
CA ALA A 432 12.71 -3.74 -5.82
C ALA A 432 13.30 -2.32 -5.80
N VAL A 433 13.44 -1.67 -6.97
CA VAL A 433 13.93 -0.28 -7.04
C VAL A 433 12.87 0.68 -6.51
N GLU A 434 11.59 0.47 -6.80
CA GLU A 434 10.51 1.29 -6.27
C GLU A 434 10.43 1.19 -4.74
N GLU A 435 10.47 -0.02 -4.18
CA GLU A 435 10.49 -0.25 -2.73
C GLU A 435 11.68 0.44 -2.07
N LYS A 436 12.89 0.28 -2.64
CA LYS A 436 14.10 0.90 -2.10
C LYS A 436 14.04 2.42 -2.18
N LEU A 437 13.62 2.99 -3.31
CA LEU A 437 13.46 4.43 -3.47
C LEU A 437 12.46 5.00 -2.46
N HIS A 438 11.32 4.36 -2.30
CA HIS A 438 10.29 4.78 -1.35
C HIS A 438 10.82 4.81 0.09
N SER A 439 11.66 3.84 0.47
CA SER A 439 12.27 3.78 1.81
C SER A 439 13.28 4.91 2.07
N VAL A 440 14.03 5.34 1.04
CA VAL A 440 15.14 6.29 1.19
C VAL A 440 14.68 7.74 0.97
N SER A 441 13.77 7.98 0.02
CA SER A 441 13.33 9.33 -0.37
C SER A 441 12.75 10.13 0.79
N GLY A 442 11.96 9.49 1.66
CA GLY A 442 11.42 10.12 2.86
C GLY A 442 12.49 10.57 3.84
N THR A 443 13.57 9.79 3.99
CA THR A 443 14.70 10.14 4.87
C THR A 443 15.53 11.27 4.29
N THR A 444 15.83 11.23 2.98
CA THR A 444 16.56 12.31 2.30
C THR A 444 15.79 13.63 2.34
N ARG A 445 14.48 13.61 2.09
CA ARG A 445 13.63 14.80 2.18
C ARG A 445 13.62 15.39 3.59
N ARG A 446 13.42 14.57 4.63
CA ARG A 446 13.48 15.04 6.02
C ARG A 446 14.86 15.60 6.38
N GLY A 447 15.94 15.03 5.84
CA GLY A 447 17.29 15.56 6.01
C GLY A 447 17.47 16.93 5.34
N ALA A 448 16.94 17.11 4.13
CA ALA A 448 16.94 18.40 3.43
C ALA A 448 16.12 19.46 4.19
N ASP A 449 14.91 19.12 4.62
CA ASP A 449 14.05 20.01 5.39
C ASP A 449 14.68 20.38 6.74
N ALA A 450 15.35 19.43 7.40
CA ALA A 450 16.11 19.68 8.62
C ALA A 450 17.27 20.67 8.38
N ALA A 451 18.02 20.50 7.29
CA ALA A 451 19.12 21.41 6.96
C ALA A 451 18.63 22.82 6.59
N GLU A 452 17.46 22.93 5.95
CA GLU A 452 16.84 24.23 5.65
C GLU A 452 16.29 24.94 6.89
N LEU A 453 15.64 24.18 7.80
CA LEU A 453 14.89 24.74 8.93
C LEU A 453 15.73 24.88 10.20
N ALA A 454 16.75 24.05 10.42
CA ALA A 454 17.56 24.11 11.63
C ALA A 454 18.19 25.48 11.87
N PRO A 455 18.77 26.20 10.88
CA PRO A 455 19.27 27.56 11.09
C PRO A 455 18.20 28.55 11.58
N ARG A 456 16.94 28.39 11.16
CA ARG A 456 15.84 29.27 11.59
C ARG A 456 15.39 28.94 13.01
N ILE A 457 15.24 27.66 13.32
CA ILE A 457 14.84 27.16 14.64
C ILE A 457 15.91 27.48 15.68
N LEU A 458 17.19 27.41 15.31
CA LEU A 458 18.32 27.62 16.23
C LEU A 458 18.82 29.07 16.29
N GLY A 459 18.01 30.02 15.81
CA GLY A 459 18.27 31.45 15.95
C GLY A 459 19.43 31.98 15.13
N GLY A 460 19.63 31.47 13.91
CA GLY A 460 20.70 31.89 13.01
C GLY A 460 20.52 33.29 12.41
N ALA A 461 19.28 33.77 12.25
CA ALA A 461 19.00 35.12 11.74
C ALA A 461 18.55 36.09 12.85
N GLN A 462 17.80 35.59 13.83
CA GLN A 462 17.34 36.34 14.99
C GLN A 462 17.17 35.37 16.18
N PRO A 463 17.35 35.82 17.43
CA PRO A 463 17.14 34.98 18.59
C PRO A 463 15.73 34.36 18.61
N ARG A 464 15.63 33.09 19.00
CA ARG A 464 14.37 32.37 19.17
C ARG A 464 14.18 31.99 20.63
N ARG A 465 12.96 32.11 21.15
CA ARG A 465 12.66 31.77 22.55
C ARG A 465 11.78 30.55 22.63
N TYR A 466 12.11 29.58 23.48
CA TYR A 466 11.31 28.38 23.69
C TYR A 466 10.97 28.20 25.15
N LEU A 467 9.74 27.85 25.45
CA LEU A 467 9.36 27.39 26.78
C LEU A 467 9.78 25.93 26.93
N LEU A 468 10.59 25.61 27.94
CA LEU A 468 10.88 24.25 28.36
C LEU A 468 9.91 23.86 29.47
N ALA A 469 9.12 22.80 29.26
CA ALA A 469 8.26 22.19 30.27
C ALA A 469 8.88 20.88 30.76
N ILE A 470 9.26 20.82 32.03
CA ILE A 470 9.89 19.63 32.62
C ILE A 470 8.83 18.82 33.34
N GLN A 471 8.64 17.59 32.90
CA GLN A 471 7.56 16.72 33.35
C GLN A 471 8.07 15.67 34.34
N ASN A 472 7.22 15.30 35.29
CA ASN A 472 7.42 14.19 36.20
C ASN A 472 6.43 13.06 35.90
N SER A 473 6.91 12.00 35.25
CA SER A 473 6.08 10.87 34.81
C SER A 473 5.64 9.94 35.96
N ALA A 474 6.12 10.17 37.20
CA ALA A 474 5.58 9.48 38.38
C ALA A 474 4.18 9.99 38.78
N GLU A 475 3.81 11.18 38.28
CA GLU A 475 2.46 11.73 38.37
C GLU A 475 1.93 11.96 36.95
N SER A 476 1.24 10.97 36.42
CA SER A 476 0.92 10.87 35.00
C SER A 476 0.02 12.02 34.51
N ARG A 477 0.37 12.57 33.34
CA ARG A 477 -0.44 13.48 32.53
C ARG A 477 -0.47 12.98 31.09
N ALA A 478 -1.40 13.46 30.28
CA ALA A 478 -1.62 12.92 28.93
C ALA A 478 -0.40 13.08 28.01
N THR A 479 0.40 14.13 28.21
CA THR A 479 1.65 14.37 27.45
C THR A 479 2.89 13.73 28.06
N GLY A 480 2.77 13.00 29.18
CA GLY A 480 3.87 12.30 29.85
C GLY A 480 3.77 12.38 31.36
N GLY A 481 3.84 13.59 31.92
CA GLY A 481 3.84 13.80 33.37
C GLY A 481 3.46 15.20 33.81
N PHE A 482 3.33 15.37 35.13
CA PHE A 482 3.05 16.65 35.76
C PHE A 482 4.19 17.66 35.52
N ILE A 483 3.86 18.89 35.15
CA ILE A 483 4.87 19.94 34.91
C ILE A 483 5.29 20.52 36.26
N GLY A 484 6.45 20.10 36.77
CA GLY A 484 6.98 20.58 38.05
C GLY A 484 7.86 21.84 37.92
N ASN A 485 8.56 21.96 36.80
CA ASN A 485 9.51 23.03 36.54
C ASN A 485 9.39 23.53 35.10
N PHE A 486 9.86 24.75 34.88
CA PHE A 486 9.95 25.35 33.56
C PHE A 486 11.32 25.99 33.33
N GLY A 487 11.66 26.18 32.06
CA GLY A 487 12.78 26.99 31.64
C GLY A 487 12.41 27.89 30.47
N GLU A 488 13.14 28.99 30.29
CA GLU A 488 13.12 29.78 29.06
C GLU A 488 14.44 29.54 28.32
N LEU A 489 14.35 28.93 27.15
CA LEU A 489 15.49 28.68 26.28
C LEU A 489 15.62 29.80 25.27
N VAL A 490 16.84 30.28 25.06
CA VAL A 490 17.16 31.23 24.01
C VAL A 490 18.10 30.55 23.03
N ALA A 491 17.66 30.39 21.79
CA ALA A 491 18.50 29.93 20.70
C ALA A 491 19.02 31.13 19.92
N GLU A 492 20.34 31.27 19.84
CA GLU A 492 21.01 32.37 19.16
C GLU A 492 22.31 31.87 18.51
N HIS A 493 22.48 32.13 17.22
CA HIS A 493 23.64 31.69 16.43
C HIS A 493 23.96 30.19 16.59
N GLY A 494 22.95 29.33 16.72
CA GLY A 494 23.13 27.89 16.88
C GLY A 494 23.38 27.41 18.32
N ARG A 495 23.51 28.32 19.28
CA ARG A 495 23.67 28.02 20.71
C ARG A 495 22.33 28.13 21.41
N ILE A 496 21.98 27.11 22.19
CA ILE A 496 20.77 27.13 23.04
C ILE A 496 21.21 27.35 24.48
N THR A 497 20.77 28.45 25.10
CA THR A 497 21.06 28.77 26.50
C THR A 497 19.78 28.74 27.34
N LEU A 498 19.91 28.32 28.60
CA LEU A 498 18.84 28.42 29.59
C LEU A 498 18.89 29.82 30.22
N ALA A 499 18.02 30.72 29.77
CA ALA A 499 17.99 32.12 30.20
C ALA A 499 17.23 32.34 31.52
N LYS A 500 16.19 31.53 31.76
CA LYS A 500 15.40 31.55 32.99
C LYS A 500 15.06 30.12 33.39
N PHE A 501 15.00 29.86 34.69
CA PHE A 501 14.56 28.59 35.24
C PHE A 501 13.70 28.84 36.48
N GLY A 502 12.71 27.99 36.72
CA GLY A 502 11.86 28.12 37.89
C GLY A 502 10.94 26.93 38.12
N SER A 503 10.22 26.99 39.24
CA SER A 503 9.16 26.03 39.56
C SER A 503 7.84 26.42 38.91
N ILE A 504 6.93 25.46 38.77
CA ILE A 504 5.58 25.74 38.27
C ILE A 504 4.79 26.69 39.20
N ASP A 505 5.08 26.67 40.51
CA ASP A 505 4.50 27.59 41.50
C ASP A 505 4.80 29.05 41.15
N THR A 506 6.01 29.33 40.65
CA THR A 506 6.38 30.68 40.19
C THR A 506 5.48 31.17 39.06
N LEU A 507 5.09 30.29 38.11
CA LEU A 507 4.16 30.65 37.03
C LEU A 507 2.70 30.73 37.51
N ARG A 508 2.33 29.98 38.55
CA ARG A 508 1.02 30.09 39.18
C ARG A 508 0.85 31.46 39.84
N ASP A 509 1.86 31.91 40.58
CA ASP A 509 1.76 33.05 41.50
C ASP A 509 2.18 34.39 40.87
N SER A 510 2.73 34.37 39.64
CA SER A 510 3.20 35.57 38.91
C SER A 510 2.26 36.01 37.78
N GLY A 511 2.42 37.26 37.33
CA GLY A 511 1.72 37.80 36.15
C GLY A 511 0.34 38.36 36.48
N VAL A 512 -0.62 38.19 35.56
CA VAL A 512 -2.00 38.65 35.79
C VAL A 512 -2.76 37.68 36.71
N PRO A 513 -3.74 38.17 37.50
CA PRO A 513 -4.55 37.32 38.37
C PRO A 513 -5.16 36.13 37.63
N PHE A 514 -5.28 34.99 38.31
CA PHE A 514 -5.81 33.75 37.72
C PHE A 514 -7.18 33.94 37.05
N SER A 515 -8.08 34.73 37.66
CA SER A 515 -9.40 35.05 37.14
C SER A 515 -9.39 35.76 35.79
N GLU A 516 -8.33 36.52 35.51
CA GLU A 516 -8.16 37.32 34.28
C GLU A 516 -7.44 36.55 33.17
N ARG A 517 -6.85 35.39 33.48
CA ARG A 517 -6.15 34.58 32.46
C ARG A 517 -7.12 34.06 31.40
N SER A 518 -6.65 34.05 30.17
CA SER A 518 -7.37 33.52 29.01
C SER A 518 -6.56 32.43 28.30
N LEU A 519 -7.26 31.46 27.69
CA LEU A 519 -6.66 30.37 26.93
C LEU A 519 -7.00 30.52 25.45
N ASP A 520 -5.97 30.41 24.61
CA ASP A 520 -6.18 30.20 23.17
C ASP A 520 -6.36 28.70 22.90
N ALA A 521 -7.59 28.22 23.03
CA ALA A 521 -7.92 26.80 22.95
C ALA A 521 -8.86 26.48 21.76
N PRO A 522 -8.69 25.32 21.09
CA PRO A 522 -9.66 24.82 20.12
C PRO A 522 -11.05 24.64 20.74
N THR A 523 -12.13 24.89 19.99
CA THR A 523 -13.51 24.80 20.50
C THR A 523 -13.84 23.43 21.10
N ALA A 524 -13.32 22.34 20.53
CA ALA A 524 -13.51 20.99 21.07
C ALA A 524 -12.87 20.83 22.46
N PHE A 525 -11.66 21.36 22.64
CA PHE A 525 -10.96 21.38 23.94
C PHE A 525 -11.76 22.20 24.97
N THR A 526 -12.20 23.41 24.60
CA THR A 526 -12.97 24.30 25.49
C THR A 526 -14.24 23.63 25.98
N LYS A 527 -15.03 23.04 25.08
CA LYS A 527 -16.28 22.33 25.42
C LYS A 527 -16.04 21.14 26.34
N ARG A 528 -14.95 20.41 26.13
CA ARG A 528 -14.64 19.22 26.93
C ARG A 528 -14.16 19.60 28.32
N PHE A 529 -13.20 20.51 28.41
CA PHE A 529 -12.49 20.84 29.65
C PHE A 529 -12.84 22.22 30.19
N ALA A 530 -12.57 23.30 29.44
CA ALA A 530 -12.62 24.66 29.99
C ALA A 530 -14.00 25.13 30.48
N ASP A 531 -15.09 24.74 29.80
CA ASP A 531 -16.45 25.11 30.22
C ASP A 531 -16.88 24.43 31.54
N ARG A 532 -16.13 23.41 31.98
CA ARG A 532 -16.51 22.52 33.08
C ARG A 532 -15.46 22.43 34.20
N MET A 533 -14.22 22.79 33.89
CA MET A 533 -13.06 22.79 34.77
C MET A 533 -12.39 24.16 34.65
N PRO A 534 -12.89 25.21 35.33
CA PRO A 534 -12.31 26.54 35.29
C PRO A 534 -10.80 26.56 35.64
N GLU A 535 -10.36 25.61 36.47
CA GLU A 535 -8.97 25.34 36.82
C GLU A 535 -8.09 24.88 35.65
N ILE A 536 -8.64 24.64 34.45
CA ILE A 536 -7.85 24.27 33.27
C ILE A 536 -6.86 25.38 32.85
N LYS A 537 -7.15 26.63 33.24
CA LYS A 537 -6.25 27.78 33.08
C LYS A 537 -5.01 27.69 33.98
N SER A 538 -4.99 26.74 34.91
CA SER A 538 -3.86 26.48 35.81
C SER A 538 -2.77 25.72 35.07
N TRP A 539 -1.52 26.11 35.36
CA TRP A 539 -0.34 25.38 34.91
C TRP A 539 -0.30 23.92 35.37
N LEU A 540 -1.04 23.58 36.43
CA LEU A 540 -1.15 22.21 36.95
C LEU A 540 -1.90 21.26 35.99
N HIS A 541 -2.77 21.80 35.13
CA HIS A 541 -3.69 21.04 34.27
C HIS A 541 -3.56 21.36 32.77
N VAL A 542 -2.70 22.30 32.39
CA VAL A 542 -2.56 22.78 30.99
C VAL A 542 -2.18 21.68 29.99
N ASN A 543 -1.59 20.56 30.47
CA ASN A 543 -1.25 19.39 29.66
C ASN A 543 -2.20 18.18 29.83
N ILE A 544 -3.49 18.43 30.07
CA ILE A 544 -4.52 17.37 30.18
C ILE A 544 -4.82 16.66 28.86
N THR A 545 -4.63 17.32 27.72
CA THR A 545 -4.86 16.73 26.39
C THR A 545 -3.66 15.90 25.94
N PRO A 546 -3.85 14.73 25.30
CA PRO A 546 -2.77 13.91 24.76
C PRO A 546 -2.17 14.48 23.47
N ASP A 547 -2.77 15.52 22.88
CA ASP A 547 -2.22 16.22 21.73
C ASP A 547 -1.28 17.33 22.18
N PHE A 548 0.03 17.06 22.15
CA PHE A 548 1.03 18.01 22.59
C PHE A 548 1.01 19.34 21.84
N PRO A 549 0.77 19.43 20.52
CA PRO A 549 0.62 20.72 19.84
C PRO A 549 -0.50 21.58 20.42
N THR A 550 -1.63 20.97 20.79
CA THR A 550 -2.71 21.66 21.51
C THR A 550 -2.24 22.09 22.90
N ALA A 551 -1.63 21.20 23.69
CA ALA A 551 -1.11 21.55 25.03
C ALA A 551 -0.08 22.69 24.98
N ALA A 552 0.82 22.66 24.00
CA ALA A 552 1.81 23.69 23.75
C ALA A 552 1.16 25.03 23.43
N ARG A 553 0.15 25.07 22.54
CA ARG A 553 -0.59 26.30 22.25
C ARG A 553 -1.22 26.92 23.51
N LEU A 554 -1.74 26.09 24.41
CA LEU A 554 -2.26 26.57 25.70
C LEU A 554 -1.14 27.18 26.55
N MET A 555 0.00 26.50 26.68
CA MET A 555 1.16 27.00 27.42
C MET A 555 1.72 28.30 26.82
N GLU A 556 1.80 28.40 25.49
CA GLU A 556 2.22 29.62 24.77
C GLU A 556 1.29 30.80 25.07
N SER A 557 -0.02 30.54 25.18
CA SER A 557 -0.99 31.56 25.54
C SER A 557 -0.84 32.01 27.00
N LEU A 558 -0.59 31.08 27.94
CA LEU A 558 -0.50 31.36 29.37
C LEU A 558 0.84 31.96 29.81
N TYR A 559 1.95 31.62 29.16
CA TYR A 559 3.29 31.98 29.63
C TYR A 559 3.51 33.50 29.72
N PRO A 560 3.14 34.33 28.72
CA PRO A 560 3.21 35.79 28.84
C PRO A 560 2.32 36.34 29.96
N GLN A 561 1.15 35.73 30.17
CA GLN A 561 0.21 36.10 31.24
C GLN A 561 0.71 35.70 32.64
N SER A 562 1.75 34.86 32.71
CA SER A 562 2.34 34.32 33.94
C SER A 562 3.73 34.92 34.25
N GLY A 563 4.04 36.09 33.67
CA GLY A 563 5.33 36.78 33.85
C GLY A 563 6.47 36.27 32.95
N GLY A 564 6.15 35.49 31.92
CA GLY A 564 7.05 35.07 30.86
C GLY A 564 7.06 36.04 29.67
N GLN A 565 7.95 35.80 28.69
CA GLN A 565 7.92 36.48 27.39
C GLN A 565 7.13 35.67 26.36
N ARG A 566 6.84 36.26 25.20
CA ARG A 566 6.34 35.47 24.06
C ARG A 566 7.42 34.48 23.62
N VAL A 567 6.99 33.25 23.33
CA VAL A 567 7.86 32.16 22.86
C VAL A 567 7.47 31.76 21.43
N ASP A 568 8.42 31.15 20.73
CA ASP A 568 8.32 30.64 19.37
C ASP A 568 7.91 29.16 19.30
N GLY A 569 7.89 28.49 20.45
CA GLY A 569 7.50 27.10 20.60
C GLY A 569 7.65 26.60 22.03
N VAL A 570 7.26 25.36 22.26
CA VAL A 570 7.31 24.68 23.56
C VAL A 570 7.98 23.33 23.40
N LEU A 571 9.02 23.09 24.19
CA LEU A 571 9.72 21.82 24.33
C LEU A 571 9.30 21.18 25.65
N ALA A 572 8.81 19.95 25.63
CA ALA A 572 8.58 19.16 26.82
C ALA A 572 9.58 18.02 26.92
N VAL A 573 10.09 17.79 28.12
CA VAL A 573 11.04 16.72 28.43
C VAL A 573 10.65 16.07 29.75
N ASP A 574 10.61 14.75 29.78
CA ASP A 574 10.40 13.94 30.98
C ASP A 574 11.71 13.26 31.44
N PRO A 575 11.73 12.47 32.53
CA PRO A 575 12.96 11.84 33.02
C PRO A 575 13.64 10.89 32.01
N VAL A 576 12.87 10.21 31.15
CA VAL A 576 13.41 9.35 30.10
C VAL A 576 14.04 10.20 28.99
N GLY A 577 13.44 11.35 28.69
CA GLY A 577 14.04 12.38 27.84
C GLY A 577 15.36 12.89 28.40
N LEU A 578 15.43 13.23 29.71
CA LEU A 578 16.67 13.63 30.38
C LEU A 578 17.74 12.53 30.31
N ALA A 579 17.36 11.25 30.48
CA ALA A 579 18.27 10.13 30.29
C ALA A 579 18.86 10.08 28.87
N ALA A 580 18.04 10.32 27.85
CA ALA A 580 18.51 10.37 26.46
C ALA A 580 19.51 11.51 26.22
N LEU A 581 19.35 12.64 26.93
CA LEU A 581 20.27 13.77 26.87
C LEU A 581 21.60 13.45 27.57
N LEU A 582 21.57 12.74 28.70
CA LEU A 582 22.77 12.28 29.41
C LEU A 582 23.58 11.23 28.62
N LYS A 583 22.95 10.47 27.71
CA LYS A 583 23.69 9.62 26.77
C LYS A 583 24.64 10.42 25.86
N LEU A 584 24.30 11.69 25.61
CA LEU A 584 25.10 12.59 24.78
C LEU A 584 26.12 13.39 25.60
N THR A 585 25.74 13.89 26.77
CA THR A 585 26.57 14.82 27.55
C THR A 585 27.47 14.15 28.60
N GLY A 586 27.21 12.86 28.87
CA GLY A 586 27.84 12.13 29.97
C GLY A 586 27.19 12.44 31.33
N PRO A 587 27.69 11.84 32.42
CA PRO A 587 27.11 11.98 33.74
C PRO A 587 27.23 13.41 34.30
N VAL A 588 26.30 13.79 35.16
CA VAL A 588 26.31 15.09 35.87
C VAL A 588 26.23 14.89 37.38
N SER A 589 26.92 15.75 38.13
CA SER A 589 26.83 15.76 39.60
C SER A 589 25.91 16.89 40.04
N VAL A 590 24.98 16.59 40.95
CA VAL A 590 24.00 17.55 41.47
C VAL A 590 24.16 17.62 42.98
N ALA A 591 24.27 18.82 43.53
CA ALA A 591 24.38 19.01 44.97
C ALA A 591 23.15 18.43 45.69
N GLY A 592 23.38 17.71 46.79
CA GLY A 592 22.32 17.04 47.54
C GLY A 592 22.01 15.60 47.11
N TRP A 593 22.72 15.05 46.11
CA TRP A 593 22.64 13.62 45.76
C TRP A 593 24.03 12.96 45.81
N PRO A 594 24.18 11.76 46.40
CA PRO A 594 25.49 11.18 46.71
C PRO A 594 26.24 10.66 45.49
N GLU A 595 25.54 10.29 44.41
CA GLU A 595 26.12 9.67 43.22
C GLU A 595 25.95 10.56 41.97
N PRO A 596 26.82 10.46 40.96
CA PRO A 596 26.56 11.10 39.67
C PRO A 596 25.27 10.57 39.02
N LEU A 597 24.49 11.48 38.44
CA LEU A 597 23.34 11.13 37.62
C LEU A 597 23.81 10.73 36.22
N THR A 598 23.42 9.54 35.81
CA THR A 598 23.76 8.90 34.54
C THR A 598 22.48 8.64 33.74
N ALA A 599 22.62 8.27 32.47
CA ALA A 599 21.48 7.85 31.66
C ALA A 599 20.76 6.61 32.25
N ASP A 600 21.45 5.77 33.03
CA ASP A 600 20.91 4.53 33.56
C ASP A 600 20.18 4.70 34.90
N ASN A 601 20.56 5.70 35.71
CA ASN A 601 19.96 5.91 37.04
C ASN A 601 18.99 7.10 37.10
N ILE A 602 19.08 8.11 36.23
CA ILE A 602 18.34 9.37 36.40
C ILE A 602 16.83 9.18 36.45
N VAL A 603 16.28 8.24 35.66
CA VAL A 603 14.85 7.92 35.65
C VAL A 603 14.44 7.40 37.03
N ARG A 604 15.17 6.43 37.57
CA ARG A 604 14.89 5.81 38.87
C ARG A 604 15.03 6.83 40.00
N VAL A 605 16.10 7.62 39.98
CA VAL A 605 16.38 8.64 41.00
C VAL A 605 15.27 9.70 41.06
N THR A 606 14.90 10.27 39.91
CA THR A 606 13.92 11.38 39.85
C THR A 606 12.48 10.92 40.10
N THR A 607 12.18 9.64 39.86
CA THR A 607 10.79 9.11 39.97
C THR A 607 10.55 8.25 41.21
N ARG A 608 11.60 7.74 41.87
CA ARG A 608 11.49 6.82 43.02
C ARG A 608 12.47 7.16 44.14
N ASP A 609 13.78 7.07 43.91
CA ASP A 609 14.77 7.04 45.00
C ASP A 609 14.77 8.35 45.81
N GLN A 610 14.50 9.50 45.20
CA GLN A 610 14.44 10.80 45.90
C GLN A 610 13.35 10.90 46.98
N TYR A 611 12.41 9.95 47.03
CA TYR A 611 11.37 9.92 48.04
C TYR A 611 11.77 9.10 49.28
N GLU A 612 12.84 8.31 49.23
CA GLU A 612 13.28 7.49 50.37
C GLU A 612 13.84 8.33 51.54
N PRO A 613 14.66 9.37 51.33
CA PRO A 613 15.08 10.24 52.41
C PRO A 613 13.91 11.13 52.86
N ASP A 614 13.86 11.46 54.15
CA ASP A 614 12.81 12.30 54.74
C ASP A 614 13.03 13.79 54.43
N LEU A 615 12.97 14.13 53.14
CA LEU A 615 13.09 15.50 52.64
C LEU A 615 11.73 16.21 52.75
N THR A 616 11.78 17.51 53.00
CA THR A 616 10.60 18.37 52.87
C THR A 616 10.14 18.48 51.41
N TYR A 617 8.92 18.98 51.18
CA TYR A 617 8.45 19.27 49.82
C TYR A 617 9.35 20.28 49.10
N GLY A 618 9.82 21.32 49.81
CA GLY A 618 10.71 22.34 49.27
C GLY A 618 12.05 21.74 48.81
N GLU A 619 12.69 20.95 49.66
CA GLU A 619 14.00 20.34 49.35
C GLU A 619 13.93 19.40 48.14
N ARG A 620 12.88 18.57 48.02
CA ARG A 620 12.70 17.72 46.82
C ARG A 620 12.47 18.52 45.55
N ARG A 621 11.62 19.55 45.63
CA ARG A 621 11.35 20.44 44.49
C ARG A 621 12.65 21.12 44.03
N ASP A 622 13.43 21.60 44.99
CA ASP A 622 14.69 22.30 44.71
C ASP A 622 15.74 21.32 44.15
N PHE A 623 15.80 20.08 44.65
CA PHE A 623 16.62 19.00 44.09
C PHE A 623 16.24 18.69 42.64
N LEU A 624 14.97 18.38 42.35
CA LEU A 624 14.50 18.11 40.99
C LEU A 624 14.75 19.28 40.03
N GLY A 625 14.56 20.50 40.54
CA GLY A 625 14.92 21.72 39.83
C GLY A 625 16.41 21.76 39.47
N ALA A 626 17.28 21.52 40.45
CA ALA A 626 18.72 21.48 40.26
C ALA A 626 19.16 20.37 39.29
N VAL A 627 18.52 19.20 39.31
CA VAL A 627 18.76 18.13 38.34
C VAL A 627 18.49 18.62 36.93
N ALA A 628 17.27 19.11 36.67
CA ALA A 628 16.88 19.53 35.34
C ALA A 628 17.75 20.69 34.84
N GLU A 629 18.01 21.68 35.69
CA GLU A 629 18.88 22.81 35.36
C GLU A 629 20.31 22.38 35.07
N THR A 630 20.90 21.49 35.88
CA THR A 630 22.28 21.01 35.69
C THR A 630 22.42 20.23 34.38
N VAL A 631 21.47 19.33 34.09
CA VAL A 631 21.44 18.58 32.82
C VAL A 631 21.36 19.56 31.64
N TRP A 632 20.51 20.59 31.73
CA TRP A 632 20.34 21.54 30.64
C TRP A 632 21.53 22.47 30.43
N ARG A 633 22.12 23.00 31.50
CA ARG A 633 23.36 23.78 31.41
C ARG A 633 24.50 22.95 30.83
N ARG A 634 24.55 21.65 31.17
CA ARG A 634 25.51 20.71 30.57
C ARG A 634 25.25 20.56 29.07
N VAL A 635 24.00 20.38 28.65
CA VAL A 635 23.61 20.33 27.22
C VAL A 635 24.03 21.62 26.49
N SER A 636 23.79 22.79 27.07
CA SER A 636 24.16 24.10 26.49
C SER A 636 25.67 24.34 26.30
N SER A 637 26.53 23.53 26.93
CA SER A 637 27.99 23.74 26.94
C SER A 637 28.79 22.54 26.43
N SER A 638 28.15 21.39 26.20
CA SER A 638 28.83 20.16 25.78
C SER A 638 29.08 20.12 24.27
N ASP A 639 30.15 19.44 23.89
CA ASP A 639 30.37 19.01 22.51
C ASP A 639 29.56 17.75 22.25
N PHE A 640 28.68 17.81 21.27
CA PHE A 640 27.93 16.65 20.80
C PHE A 640 28.66 16.00 19.62
N GLY A 641 28.34 14.73 19.36
CA GLY A 641 28.81 14.06 18.16
C GLY A 641 28.19 14.68 16.89
N THR A 642 28.21 13.91 15.80
CA THR A 642 27.58 14.34 14.54
C THR A 642 26.05 14.43 14.69
N PRO A 643 25.33 15.14 13.80
CA PRO A 643 23.87 15.16 13.80
C PRO A 643 23.22 13.76 13.81
N TYR A 644 23.89 12.78 13.21
CA TYR A 644 23.48 11.37 13.27
C TYR A 644 23.47 10.82 14.71
N SER A 645 24.54 11.04 15.49
CA SER A 645 24.59 10.59 16.89
C SER A 645 23.52 11.24 17.78
N ILE A 646 23.17 12.49 17.49
CA ILE A 646 22.07 13.20 18.19
C ILE A 646 20.74 12.55 17.83
N ALA A 647 20.50 12.28 16.54
CA ALA A 647 19.29 11.60 16.09
C ALA A 647 19.17 10.17 16.64
N ASP A 648 20.28 9.44 16.75
CA ASP A 648 20.31 8.09 17.32
C ASP A 648 20.01 8.09 18.83
N ALA A 649 20.60 9.02 19.59
CA ALA A 649 20.37 9.11 21.03
C ALA A 649 18.98 9.64 21.39
N LEU A 650 18.49 10.66 20.68
CA LEU A 650 17.22 11.33 20.98
C LEU A 650 16.02 10.74 20.24
N GLY A 651 16.24 10.05 19.11
CA GLY A 651 15.19 9.48 18.26
C GLY A 651 14.22 8.55 19.01
N PRO A 652 14.71 7.59 19.82
CA PRO A 652 13.85 6.75 20.65
C PRO A 652 13.03 7.55 21.67
N ALA A 653 13.62 8.58 22.29
CA ALA A 653 12.92 9.44 23.24
C ALA A 653 11.85 10.33 22.57
N ALA A 654 12.12 10.83 21.37
CA ALA A 654 11.14 11.56 20.56
C ALA A 654 9.97 10.65 20.13
N THR A 655 10.29 9.46 19.62
CA THR A 655 9.30 8.46 19.17
C THR A 655 8.43 7.97 20.34
N GLY A 656 9.01 7.85 21.53
CA GLY A 656 8.31 7.52 22.78
C GLY A 656 7.63 8.71 23.48
N ARG A 657 7.58 9.89 22.84
CA ARG A 657 7.00 11.13 23.38
C ARG A 657 7.62 11.62 24.70
N HIS A 658 8.82 11.17 25.03
CA HIS A 658 9.61 11.61 26.18
C HIS A 658 10.33 12.94 25.92
N ILE A 659 10.49 13.30 24.64
CA ILE A 659 10.85 14.64 24.18
C ILE A 659 9.81 15.04 23.13
N GLN A 660 9.12 16.15 23.37
CA GLN A 660 8.11 16.66 22.45
C GLN A 660 8.36 18.13 22.14
N PHE A 661 8.25 18.54 20.89
CA PHE A 661 8.54 19.91 20.47
C PHE A 661 7.46 20.44 19.52
N SER A 662 6.80 21.52 19.94
CA SER A 662 5.82 22.25 19.16
C SER A 662 6.41 23.60 18.75
N LEU A 663 6.17 23.99 17.51
CA LEU A 663 6.67 25.23 16.91
C LEU A 663 5.51 26.03 16.33
N ARG A 664 5.55 27.35 16.46
CA ARG A 664 4.46 28.23 16.03
C ARG A 664 4.39 28.44 14.51
N GLN A 665 5.54 28.40 13.83
CA GLN A 665 5.60 28.66 12.40
C GLN A 665 5.09 27.46 11.60
N PRO A 666 4.13 27.60 10.65
CA PRO A 666 3.49 26.44 10.00
C PRO A 666 4.44 25.46 9.29
N ARG A 667 5.53 25.96 8.69
CA ARG A 667 6.55 25.10 8.05
C ARG A 667 7.36 24.31 9.09
N GLU A 668 7.77 24.98 10.17
CA GLU A 668 8.50 24.38 11.28
C GLU A 668 7.64 23.35 12.04
N ALA A 669 6.36 23.70 12.31
CA ALA A 669 5.36 22.83 12.92
C ALA A 669 5.13 21.54 12.10
N ARG A 670 5.07 21.68 10.76
CA ARG A 670 4.96 20.53 9.87
C ARG A 670 6.20 19.64 9.96
N PHE A 671 7.38 20.24 9.95
CA PHE A 671 8.64 19.50 10.06
C PHE A 671 8.74 18.69 11.35
N VAL A 672 8.47 19.30 12.52
CA VAL A 672 8.51 18.57 13.81
C VAL A 672 7.50 17.42 13.87
N ARG A 673 6.35 17.54 13.17
CA ARG A 673 5.38 16.46 13.03
C ARG A 673 5.88 15.35 12.10
N GLU A 674 6.51 15.69 10.99
CA GLU A 674 7.05 14.73 10.02
C GLU A 674 8.25 13.94 10.55
N VAL A 675 9.05 14.54 11.44
CA VAL A 675 10.15 13.84 12.15
C VAL A 675 9.70 13.15 13.44
N GLY A 676 8.42 13.26 13.80
CA GLY A 676 7.81 12.53 14.92
C GLY A 676 8.02 13.13 16.32
N ILE A 677 8.61 14.32 16.44
CA ILE A 677 8.84 14.97 17.74
C ILE A 677 7.65 15.84 18.18
N ALA A 678 6.65 16.08 17.34
CA ALA A 678 5.53 16.97 17.69
C ALA A 678 4.62 16.44 18.81
N GLY A 679 4.58 15.12 19.07
CA GLY A 679 3.72 14.53 20.11
C GLY A 679 2.21 14.68 19.90
N GLY A 680 1.77 14.98 18.67
CA GLY A 680 0.35 15.15 18.33
C GLY A 680 -0.34 13.86 17.91
N LEU A 681 -1.67 13.83 17.97
CA LEU A 681 -2.45 12.69 17.47
C LEU A 681 -2.56 12.75 15.94
N ALA A 682 -2.36 11.60 15.29
CA ALA A 682 -2.49 11.48 13.85
C ALA A 682 -3.97 11.56 13.43
N PRO A 683 -4.30 12.18 12.28
CA PRO A 683 -5.66 12.13 11.75
C PRO A 683 -6.11 10.68 11.49
N VAL A 684 -7.32 10.35 11.92
CA VAL A 684 -7.90 9.02 11.74
C VAL A 684 -8.08 8.70 10.26
N ARG A 685 -7.41 7.65 9.79
CA ARG A 685 -7.54 7.14 8.41
C ARG A 685 -8.66 6.11 8.27
N SER A 686 -8.83 5.27 9.29
CA SER A 686 -9.80 4.19 9.32
C SER A 686 -10.28 3.97 10.76
N ASP A 687 -9.48 3.31 11.60
CA ASP A 687 -9.73 3.12 13.04
C ASP A 687 -8.51 3.57 13.86
N SER A 688 -8.72 3.90 15.12
CA SER A 688 -7.67 4.33 16.05
C SER A 688 -8.02 4.04 17.50
N LEU A 689 -6.97 3.87 18.31
CA LEU A 689 -7.09 3.55 19.72
C LEU A 689 -5.96 4.19 20.53
N MET A 690 -6.32 4.89 21.61
CA MET A 690 -5.37 5.34 22.63
C MET A 690 -6.01 5.31 24.02
N PHE A 691 -5.31 4.74 25.00
CA PHE A 691 -5.73 4.78 26.40
C PHE A 691 -4.82 5.71 27.20
N VAL A 692 -5.41 6.67 27.91
CA VAL A 692 -4.70 7.73 28.61
C VAL A 692 -5.15 7.77 30.06
N THR A 693 -4.19 7.89 30.98
CA THR A 693 -4.44 8.09 32.42
C THR A 693 -3.89 9.44 32.88
N HIS A 694 -4.73 10.22 33.56
CA HIS A 694 -4.34 11.46 34.23
C HIS A 694 -4.47 11.25 35.73
N ASN A 695 -3.38 11.44 36.49
CA ASN A 695 -3.42 11.29 37.94
C ASN A 695 -4.33 12.35 38.56
N ALA A 696 -5.34 11.90 39.31
CA ALA A 696 -6.32 12.76 39.98
C ALA A 696 -6.11 12.86 41.50
N ALA A 697 -5.05 12.25 42.02
CA ALA A 697 -4.67 12.18 43.43
C ALA A 697 -3.43 13.03 43.80
N GLY A 698 -2.68 13.53 42.82
CA GLY A 698 -1.39 14.19 43.07
C GLY A 698 -0.30 13.30 43.70
N ASN A 699 -0.55 11.99 43.83
CA ASN A 699 0.37 11.02 44.40
C ASN A 699 1.36 10.50 43.34
N LYS A 700 2.32 9.66 43.74
CA LYS A 700 3.41 9.20 42.83
C LYS A 700 3.24 7.73 42.41
N LEU A 701 2.00 7.26 42.43
CA LEU A 701 1.67 5.85 42.21
C LEU A 701 1.58 5.44 40.74
N ASP A 702 1.63 6.38 39.79
CA ASP A 702 1.69 6.02 38.38
C ASP A 702 3.00 5.29 38.02
N ALA A 703 4.06 5.52 38.79
CA ALA A 703 5.31 4.76 38.69
C ALA A 703 5.15 3.27 39.03
N TYR A 704 4.05 2.88 39.68
CA TYR A 704 3.70 1.51 40.07
C TYR A 704 2.52 0.94 39.26
N LEU A 705 1.91 1.73 38.36
CA LEU A 705 0.73 1.31 37.62
C LEU A 705 1.11 0.59 36.31
N ARG A 706 0.79 -0.70 36.20
CA ARG A 706 0.92 -1.49 34.97
C ARG A 706 -0.40 -1.52 34.22
N ARG A 707 -0.33 -1.44 32.89
CA ARG A 707 -1.51 -1.45 32.02
C ARG A 707 -1.39 -2.53 30.96
N THR A 708 -2.49 -3.25 30.74
CA THR A 708 -2.68 -4.11 29.58
C THR A 708 -3.92 -3.62 28.84
N VAL A 709 -3.81 -3.41 27.53
CA VAL A 709 -4.90 -2.94 26.67
C VAL A 709 -5.12 -4.00 25.58
N ALA A 710 -6.24 -4.71 25.65
CA ALA A 710 -6.62 -5.70 24.66
C ALA A 710 -7.81 -5.20 23.84
N TYR A 711 -7.63 -5.02 22.54
CA TYR A 711 -8.68 -4.60 21.62
C TYR A 711 -9.09 -5.75 20.70
N ARG A 712 -10.34 -6.20 20.85
CA ARG A 712 -10.96 -7.19 19.98
C ARG A 712 -11.95 -6.48 19.09
N VAL A 713 -11.66 -6.43 17.79
CA VAL A 713 -12.45 -5.69 16.81
C VAL A 713 -13.00 -6.63 15.74
N ARG A 714 -14.30 -6.51 15.49
CA ARG A 714 -15.02 -7.21 14.43
C ARG A 714 -15.42 -6.19 13.37
N ILE A 715 -15.00 -6.44 12.14
CA ILE A 715 -15.18 -5.54 10.99
C ILE A 715 -16.16 -6.18 10.02
N GLU A 716 -17.23 -5.47 9.67
CA GLU A 716 -18.25 -5.90 8.72
C GLU A 716 -18.27 -4.94 7.53
N PRO A 717 -17.58 -5.26 6.42
CA PRO A 717 -17.50 -4.38 5.27
C PRO A 717 -18.83 -4.29 4.53
N ASP A 718 -19.21 -3.08 4.10
CA ASP A 718 -20.48 -2.82 3.42
C ASP A 718 -20.36 -2.79 1.88
N GLY A 719 -19.16 -2.99 1.34
CA GLY A 719 -18.89 -3.11 -0.12
C GLY A 719 -18.73 -1.78 -0.87
N ASP A 720 -18.99 -0.64 -0.22
CA ASP A 720 -18.81 0.72 -0.75
C ASP A 720 -17.48 1.37 -0.30
N GLY A 721 -16.56 0.57 0.23
CA GLY A 721 -15.32 1.04 0.85
C GLY A 721 -15.49 1.54 2.30
N THR A 722 -16.64 1.28 2.92
CA THR A 722 -16.87 1.48 4.36
C THR A 722 -17.11 0.16 5.08
N ALA A 723 -16.99 0.18 6.40
CA ALA A 723 -17.28 -0.98 7.24
C ALA A 723 -17.96 -0.55 8.54
N ARG A 724 -18.92 -1.36 9.00
CA ARG A 724 -19.42 -1.31 10.38
C ARG A 724 -18.43 -2.03 11.28
N VAL A 725 -18.14 -1.44 12.43
CA VAL A 725 -17.18 -1.98 13.39
C VAL A 725 -17.86 -2.13 14.73
N SER A 726 -17.64 -3.28 15.34
CA SER A 726 -17.96 -3.53 16.75
C SER A 726 -16.67 -3.94 17.46
N GLY A 727 -16.38 -3.30 18.58
CA GLY A 727 -15.12 -3.42 19.28
C GLY A 727 -15.33 -3.67 20.77
N VAL A 728 -14.46 -4.45 21.38
CA VAL A 728 -14.37 -4.62 22.83
C VAL A 728 -12.95 -4.27 23.23
N VAL A 729 -12.80 -3.22 24.04
CA VAL A 729 -11.51 -2.80 24.61
C VAL A 729 -11.49 -3.21 26.07
N ASP A 730 -10.65 -4.20 26.40
CA ASP A 730 -10.38 -4.66 27.76
C ASP A 730 -9.09 -4.01 28.28
N VAL A 731 -9.21 -3.12 29.25
CA VAL A 731 -8.08 -2.49 29.94
C VAL A 731 -7.94 -3.11 31.33
N THR A 732 -6.78 -3.68 31.63
CA THR A 732 -6.43 -4.12 32.99
C THR A 732 -5.41 -3.15 33.58
N LEU A 733 -5.76 -2.56 34.71
CA LEU A 733 -4.89 -1.71 35.51
C LEU A 733 -4.43 -2.48 36.74
N HIS A 734 -3.13 -2.65 36.95
CA HIS A 734 -2.57 -3.30 38.14
C HIS A 734 -1.71 -2.31 38.91
N ASN A 735 -2.02 -2.10 40.19
CA ASN A 735 -1.24 -1.24 41.07
C ASN A 735 -0.20 -2.09 41.82
N ASP A 736 1.06 -2.04 41.38
CA ASP A 736 2.17 -2.76 42.00
C ASP A 736 2.65 -2.12 43.32
N ALA A 737 2.03 -1.04 43.79
CA ALA A 737 2.45 -0.40 45.03
C ALA A 737 2.21 -1.33 46.23
N PRO A 738 3.17 -1.42 47.18
CA PRO A 738 2.96 -2.14 48.43
C PRO A 738 1.86 -1.46 49.25
N ALA A 739 1.19 -2.21 50.12
CA ALA A 739 0.15 -1.68 50.99
C ALA A 739 0.67 -0.72 52.08
N THR A 740 1.95 -0.87 52.46
CA THR A 740 2.63 -0.08 53.50
C THR A 740 4.10 0.12 53.14
N GLY A 741 4.79 1.02 53.84
CA GLY A 741 6.25 1.19 53.75
C GLY A 741 6.74 2.19 52.70
N LEU A 742 5.84 2.82 51.93
CA LEU A 742 6.18 4.00 51.14
C LEU A 742 5.85 5.29 51.92
N PRO A 743 6.60 6.38 51.69
CA PRO A 743 6.30 7.69 52.24
C PRO A 743 4.89 8.18 51.86
N LEU A 744 4.26 8.98 52.73
CA LEU A 744 2.94 9.57 52.45
C LEU A 744 2.94 10.46 51.20
N THR A 745 4.07 11.08 50.86
CA THR A 745 4.25 11.87 49.63
C THR A 745 4.12 11.02 48.36
N VAL A 746 4.40 9.71 48.46
CA VAL A 746 4.20 8.74 47.38
C VAL A 746 2.79 8.17 47.40
N PHE A 747 2.28 7.80 48.58
CA PHE A 747 0.94 7.21 48.74
C PHE A 747 -0.21 8.19 48.51
N GLY A 748 0.01 9.49 48.73
CA GLY A 748 -1.01 10.53 48.69
C GLY A 748 -1.37 11.02 50.09
N ASP A 749 -1.79 12.28 50.15
CA ASP A 749 -2.16 12.98 51.38
C ASP A 749 -3.48 12.41 51.95
N PRO A 750 -3.53 12.00 53.24
CA PRO A 750 -4.76 11.58 53.90
C PRO A 750 -5.88 12.64 53.92
N GLY A 751 -5.55 13.92 53.71
CA GLY A 751 -6.52 15.02 53.58
C GLY A 751 -7.29 15.05 52.25
N GLN A 752 -6.92 14.22 51.28
CA GLN A 752 -7.62 14.07 50.01
C GLN A 752 -8.67 12.93 50.07
N PRO A 753 -9.70 12.94 49.19
CA PRO A 753 -10.74 11.90 49.14
C PRO A 753 -10.24 10.60 48.48
N ILE A 754 -9.05 10.14 48.88
CA ILE A 754 -8.37 8.92 48.43
C ILE A 754 -7.86 8.15 49.65
N THR A 755 -7.83 6.83 49.57
CA THR A 755 -7.13 6.02 50.58
C THR A 755 -5.63 6.05 50.26
N PRO A 756 -4.71 6.28 51.21
CA PRO A 756 -3.28 6.20 50.95
C PRO A 756 -2.89 4.91 50.22
N GLY A 757 -2.16 5.03 49.12
CA GLY A 757 -1.78 3.90 48.26
C GLY A 757 -2.77 3.55 47.16
N GLU A 758 -3.94 4.18 47.12
CA GLU A 758 -4.89 4.07 46.01
C GLU A 758 -4.40 4.89 44.80
N ASN A 759 -4.27 4.25 43.63
CA ASN A 759 -4.13 4.98 42.38
C ASN A 759 -5.51 5.49 41.96
N PHE A 760 -5.67 6.81 41.88
CA PHE A 760 -6.89 7.47 41.41
C PHE A 760 -6.61 8.25 40.13
N SER A 761 -7.28 7.90 39.04
CA SER A 761 -7.01 8.50 37.73
C SER A 761 -8.28 8.87 36.97
N TYR A 762 -8.22 10.03 36.29
CA TYR A 762 -9.14 10.34 35.20
C TYR A 762 -8.62 9.66 33.92
N SER A 763 -9.33 8.63 33.49
CA SER A 763 -8.93 7.79 32.37
C SER A 763 -9.76 8.10 31.14
N SER A 764 -9.14 8.14 29.97
CA SER A 764 -9.79 8.41 28.68
C SER A 764 -9.39 7.38 27.64
N LEU A 765 -10.38 6.80 26.97
CA LEU A 765 -10.21 5.98 25.78
C LEU A 765 -10.56 6.81 24.54
N TYR A 766 -9.57 7.08 23.70
CA TYR A 766 -9.75 7.77 22.43
C TYR A 766 -9.99 6.75 21.31
N SER A 767 -11.04 6.98 20.52
CA SER A 767 -11.42 6.18 19.36
C SER A 767 -12.35 6.98 18.45
N PRO A 768 -12.42 6.68 17.14
CA PRO A 768 -13.45 7.23 16.27
C PRO A 768 -14.83 6.56 16.51
N LEU A 769 -14.84 5.43 17.23
CA LEU A 769 -16.04 4.66 17.53
C LEU A 769 -16.75 5.20 18.77
N THR A 770 -18.07 4.99 18.86
CA THR A 770 -18.85 5.39 20.04
C THR A 770 -18.86 4.25 21.05
N ALA A 771 -18.48 4.53 22.30
CA ALA A 771 -18.73 3.63 23.42
C ALA A 771 -20.22 3.57 23.77
N VAL A 772 -20.83 2.38 23.70
CA VAL A 772 -22.22 2.12 24.10
C VAL A 772 -22.34 1.77 25.59
N ALA A 773 -21.28 1.22 26.17
CA ALA A 773 -21.19 0.93 27.59
C ALA A 773 -19.73 0.86 28.04
N VAL A 774 -19.50 1.23 29.29
CA VAL A 774 -18.26 0.94 30.02
C VAL A 774 -18.62 0.06 31.21
N LEU A 775 -17.88 -1.03 31.39
CA LEU A 775 -18.00 -1.94 32.53
C LEU A 775 -16.73 -1.87 33.37
N VAL A 776 -16.87 -1.87 34.69
CA VAL A 776 -15.76 -2.01 35.64
C VAL A 776 -16.05 -3.27 36.46
N ASP A 777 -15.13 -4.23 36.42
CA ASP A 777 -15.29 -5.58 36.98
C ASP A 777 -16.64 -6.23 36.63
N GLY A 778 -17.05 -6.07 35.37
CA GLY A 778 -18.29 -6.63 34.80
C GLY A 778 -19.57 -5.84 35.10
N LYS A 779 -19.51 -4.75 35.88
CA LYS A 779 -20.67 -3.91 36.22
C LYS A 779 -20.68 -2.63 35.41
N ARG A 780 -21.84 -2.21 34.92
CA ARG A 780 -21.99 -0.92 34.21
C ARG A 780 -21.48 0.23 35.08
N TYR A 781 -20.62 1.06 34.49
CA TYR A 781 -19.96 2.16 35.18
C TYR A 781 -20.21 3.47 34.42
N PRO A 782 -20.47 4.60 35.11
CA PRO A 782 -20.67 5.88 34.47
C PRO A 782 -19.44 6.31 33.66
N PHE A 783 -19.67 6.88 32.48
CA PHE A 783 -18.64 7.47 31.65
C PHE A 783 -19.22 8.65 30.86
N ARG A 784 -18.33 9.45 30.29
CA ARG A 784 -18.69 10.56 29.39
C ARG A 784 -18.02 10.38 28.04
N SER A 785 -18.64 10.91 27.00
CA SER A 785 -18.11 10.89 25.64
C SER A 785 -18.11 12.30 25.08
N ASP A 786 -16.93 12.85 24.84
CA ASP A 786 -16.74 14.19 24.29
C ASP A 786 -15.85 14.12 23.05
N LYS A 787 -16.00 15.08 22.13
CA LYS A 787 -15.08 15.21 20.99
C LYS A 787 -13.79 15.91 21.42
N ASP A 788 -12.65 15.39 21.02
CA ASP A 788 -11.33 15.95 21.28
C ASP A 788 -10.35 15.52 20.18
N VAL A 789 -9.55 16.46 19.67
CA VAL A 789 -8.51 16.23 18.63
C VAL A 789 -9.00 15.41 17.40
N GLY A 790 -10.26 15.58 17.00
CA GLY A 790 -10.83 14.88 15.85
C GLY A 790 -11.39 13.47 16.13
N GLU A 791 -11.34 13.01 17.39
CA GLU A 791 -11.85 11.72 17.85
C GLU A 791 -12.88 11.87 18.97
N LEU A 792 -13.51 10.75 19.38
CA LEU A 792 -14.29 10.68 20.62
C LEU A 792 -13.38 10.22 21.76
N ALA A 793 -13.57 10.81 22.92
CA ALA A 793 -12.86 10.42 24.13
C ALA A 793 -13.85 9.98 25.21
N HIS A 794 -13.80 8.68 25.53
CA HIS A 794 -14.64 8.04 26.52
C HIS A 794 -13.96 8.06 27.88
N SER A 795 -14.47 8.86 28.79
CA SER A 795 -13.76 9.24 30.01
C SER A 795 -14.49 8.81 31.27
N THR A 796 -13.74 8.31 32.25
CA THR A 796 -14.26 7.98 33.58
C THR A 796 -13.16 8.03 34.64
N PHE A 797 -13.57 8.07 35.91
CA PHE A 797 -12.66 8.05 37.05
C PHE A 797 -12.49 6.61 37.56
N LEU A 798 -11.23 6.17 37.67
CA LEU A 798 -10.87 4.81 38.08
C LEU A 798 -10.02 4.84 39.35
N ARG A 799 -10.27 3.87 40.24
CA ARG A 799 -9.56 3.70 41.51
C ARG A 799 -9.00 2.28 41.58
N VAL A 800 -7.71 2.16 41.91
CA VAL A 800 -7.03 0.86 42.04
C VAL A 800 -6.27 0.82 43.36
N ALA A 801 -6.75 -0.01 44.29
CA ALA A 801 -6.12 -0.21 45.59
C ALA A 801 -4.71 -0.85 45.45
N PRO A 802 -3.81 -0.67 46.45
CA PRO A 802 -2.48 -1.28 46.44
C PRO A 802 -2.52 -2.80 46.24
N GLY A 803 -1.65 -3.32 45.38
CA GLY A 803 -1.55 -4.76 45.09
C GLY A 803 -2.79 -5.37 44.42
N LYS A 804 -3.72 -4.55 43.92
CA LYS A 804 -4.94 -5.01 43.24
C LYS A 804 -4.93 -4.69 41.75
N ALA A 805 -5.77 -5.41 41.02
CA ALA A 805 -6.09 -5.16 39.63
C ALA A 805 -7.53 -4.67 39.49
N LEU A 806 -7.76 -3.78 38.52
CA LEU A 806 -9.08 -3.35 38.08
C LEU A 806 -9.24 -3.69 36.60
N LYS A 807 -10.36 -4.32 36.22
CA LYS A 807 -10.68 -4.61 34.82
C LYS A 807 -11.74 -3.63 34.32
N VAL A 808 -11.44 -2.94 33.24
CA VAL A 808 -12.34 -2.00 32.57
C VAL A 808 -12.61 -2.49 31.15
N GLN A 809 -13.86 -2.59 30.76
CA GLN A 809 -14.26 -3.00 29.41
C GLN A 809 -15.07 -1.88 28.77
N ALA A 810 -14.68 -1.42 27.58
CA ALA A 810 -15.46 -0.52 26.76
C ALA A 810 -16.01 -1.25 25.54
N LEU A 811 -17.33 -1.18 25.35
CA LEU A 811 -18.01 -1.72 24.18
C LEU A 811 -18.16 -0.60 23.16
N LEU A 812 -17.49 -0.72 22.02
CA LEU A 812 -17.42 0.28 20.96
C LEU A 812 -18.25 -0.15 19.75
N THR A 813 -18.88 0.81 19.09
CA THR A 813 -19.57 0.59 17.80
C THR A 813 -19.48 1.82 16.91
N GLY A 814 -19.44 1.62 15.60
CA GLY A 814 -19.43 2.73 14.65
C GLY A 814 -19.28 2.29 13.21
N ARG A 815 -19.05 3.28 12.35
CA ARG A 815 -18.69 3.07 10.93
C ARG A 815 -17.34 3.72 10.67
N ILE A 816 -16.50 3.01 9.93
CA ILE A 816 -15.19 3.48 9.50
C ILE A 816 -15.10 3.45 7.98
N ARG A 817 -14.10 4.16 7.45
CA ARG A 817 -13.73 4.07 6.04
C ARG A 817 -12.56 3.11 5.87
N LEU A 818 -12.58 2.28 4.84
CA LEU A 818 -11.45 1.43 4.47
C LEU A 818 -10.51 2.24 3.56
N THR A 819 -9.22 2.21 3.87
CA THR A 819 -8.19 2.85 3.03
C THR A 819 -8.13 2.11 1.70
N GLY A 820 -8.15 2.85 0.58
CA GLY A 820 -8.20 2.24 -0.76
C GLY A 820 -9.48 1.46 -1.08
N GLY A 821 -10.48 1.46 -0.18
CA GLY A 821 -11.72 0.71 -0.30
C GLY A 821 -11.68 -0.73 0.23
N ASP A 822 -10.50 -1.26 0.56
CA ASP A 822 -10.31 -2.67 0.95
C ASP A 822 -9.34 -2.88 2.12
N THR A 823 -8.76 -1.82 2.68
CA THR A 823 -7.74 -1.93 3.73
C THR A 823 -8.23 -1.34 5.05
N TYR A 824 -8.37 -2.17 6.07
CA TYR A 824 -8.54 -1.73 7.45
C TYR A 824 -7.20 -1.25 8.00
N VAL A 825 -7.20 -0.10 8.65
CA VAL A 825 -6.00 0.47 9.28
C VAL A 825 -6.34 0.83 10.72
N LEU A 826 -5.56 0.34 11.67
CA LEU A 826 -5.67 0.67 13.08
C LEU A 826 -4.42 1.41 13.52
N ASP A 827 -4.57 2.69 13.86
CA ASP A 827 -3.52 3.50 14.46
C ASP A 827 -3.61 3.42 15.99
N VAL A 828 -2.68 2.69 16.61
CA VAL A 828 -2.58 2.54 18.06
C VAL A 828 -1.58 3.56 18.60
N ALA A 829 -2.10 4.66 19.15
CA ALA A 829 -1.27 5.71 19.74
C ALA A 829 -0.94 5.41 21.21
N HIS A 830 0.13 5.99 21.74
CA HIS A 830 0.60 5.76 23.10
C HIS A 830 0.72 7.04 23.92
N GLN A 831 0.61 6.88 25.24
CA GLN A 831 0.97 7.89 26.22
C GLN A 831 2.42 7.65 26.67
N ALA A 832 3.24 8.70 26.75
CA ALA A 832 4.57 8.60 27.35
C ALA A 832 4.46 8.14 28.81
N ARG A 833 5.07 7.00 29.14
CA ARG A 833 5.03 6.41 30.49
C ARG A 833 6.38 5.82 30.87
N LEU A 834 6.62 5.69 32.17
CA LEU A 834 7.78 4.97 32.73
C LEU A 834 7.76 3.48 32.39
N THR A 835 6.58 2.92 32.17
CA THR A 835 6.39 1.50 31.90
C THR A 835 5.47 1.32 30.70
N ALA A 836 5.98 0.63 29.68
CA ALA A 836 5.27 0.39 28.44
C ALA A 836 3.96 -0.35 28.68
N ASP A 837 2.94 -0.01 27.90
CA ASP A 837 1.68 -0.74 27.94
C ASP A 837 1.82 -2.06 27.20
N ARG A 838 1.25 -3.14 27.75
CA ARG A 838 1.10 -4.38 27.00
C ARG A 838 -0.14 -4.28 26.13
N VAL A 839 0.03 -4.31 24.82
CA VAL A 839 -1.07 -4.19 23.86
C VAL A 839 -1.32 -5.52 23.17
N GLU A 840 -2.59 -5.87 23.08
CA GLU A 840 -3.08 -7.02 22.31
C GLU A 840 -4.16 -6.55 21.34
N VAL A 841 -4.03 -6.89 20.07
CA VAL A 841 -5.06 -6.58 19.06
C VAL A 841 -5.48 -7.87 18.39
N THR A 842 -6.78 -8.12 18.38
CA THR A 842 -7.41 -9.18 17.59
C THR A 842 -8.40 -8.55 16.62
N VAL A 843 -8.25 -8.83 15.34
CA VAL A 843 -9.19 -8.42 14.29
C VAL A 843 -9.91 -9.64 13.75
N GLU A 844 -11.23 -9.55 13.63
CA GLU A 844 -12.11 -10.61 13.15
C GLU A 844 -12.98 -10.10 11.98
N LEU A 845 -13.08 -10.92 10.94
CA LEU A 845 -13.94 -10.69 9.77
C LEU A 845 -15.13 -11.67 9.79
N PRO A 846 -16.28 -11.29 9.22
CA PRO A 846 -17.42 -12.18 9.08
C PRO A 846 -17.11 -13.34 8.13
N LYS A 847 -17.92 -14.42 8.25
CA LYS A 847 -17.92 -15.51 7.26
C LYS A 847 -18.07 -14.92 5.85
N GLY A 848 -17.33 -15.47 4.89
CA GLY A 848 -17.33 -14.99 3.50
C GLY A 848 -16.34 -13.86 3.20
N TRP A 849 -15.55 -13.42 4.18
CA TRP A 849 -14.42 -12.49 3.96
C TRP A 849 -13.09 -13.16 4.31
N GLU A 850 -12.03 -12.74 3.63
CA GLU A 850 -10.67 -13.24 3.85
C GLU A 850 -9.65 -12.11 3.93
N ILE A 851 -8.57 -12.38 4.67
CA ILE A 851 -7.40 -11.51 4.77
C ILE A 851 -6.45 -11.88 3.64
N VAL A 852 -6.15 -10.94 2.75
CA VAL A 852 -5.25 -11.14 1.61
C VAL A 852 -3.88 -10.50 1.82
N GLY A 853 -3.78 -9.57 2.77
CA GLY A 853 -2.53 -8.92 3.16
C GLY A 853 -2.62 -8.39 4.59
N SER A 854 -1.48 -8.34 5.28
CA SER A 854 -1.41 -7.86 6.67
C SER A 854 -0.06 -7.20 6.95
N GLN A 855 -0.07 -6.05 7.62
CA GLN A 855 1.13 -5.39 8.14
C GLN A 855 1.01 -5.23 9.65
N GLY A 856 2.00 -5.73 10.39
CA GLY A 856 2.02 -5.68 11.86
C GLY A 856 1.07 -6.66 12.56
N LEU A 857 0.23 -7.39 11.81
CA LEU A 857 -0.70 -8.39 12.31
C LEU A 857 -0.33 -9.78 11.76
N ARG A 858 -0.52 -10.84 12.55
CA ARG A 858 -0.28 -12.22 12.15
C ARG A 858 -1.62 -12.94 11.95
N PRO A 859 -1.90 -13.56 10.80
CA PRO A 859 -3.07 -14.42 10.63
C PRO A 859 -3.09 -15.54 11.68
N SER A 860 -4.23 -15.77 12.31
CA SER A 860 -4.40 -16.76 13.38
C SER A 860 -5.56 -17.74 13.12
N GLY A 861 -6.27 -17.58 12.00
CA GLY A 861 -7.36 -18.46 11.58
C GLY A 861 -8.13 -17.84 10.40
N PRO A 862 -9.18 -18.52 9.89
CA PRO A 862 -10.04 -17.98 8.83
C PRO A 862 -10.63 -16.63 9.24
N GLY A 863 -10.28 -15.56 8.52
CA GLY A 863 -10.79 -14.21 8.78
C GLY A 863 -10.30 -13.58 10.09
N ARG A 864 -9.26 -14.13 10.75
CA ARG A 864 -8.78 -13.63 12.04
C ARG A 864 -7.29 -13.32 12.01
N ALA A 865 -6.91 -12.17 12.57
CA ALA A 865 -5.50 -11.79 12.76
C ALA A 865 -5.26 -11.24 14.17
N PHE A 866 -4.03 -11.43 14.65
CA PHE A 866 -3.65 -11.11 16.02
C PHE A 866 -2.24 -10.53 16.09
N VAL A 867 -2.01 -9.64 17.06
CA VAL A 867 -0.67 -9.23 17.48
C VAL A 867 -0.65 -8.90 18.98
N ARG A 868 0.49 -9.16 19.61
CA ARG A 868 0.84 -8.71 20.97
C ARG A 868 2.18 -8.00 20.93
N PHE A 869 2.30 -6.87 21.61
CA PHE A 869 3.56 -6.13 21.74
C PHE A 869 3.55 -5.23 22.98
N ASP A 870 4.73 -4.87 23.48
CA ASP A 870 4.88 -3.79 24.45
C ASP A 870 5.00 -2.46 23.68
N GLN A 871 4.14 -1.50 24.03
CA GLN A 871 3.97 -0.24 23.32
C GLN A 871 4.85 0.85 23.94
N GLN A 872 5.93 1.19 23.24
CA GLN A 872 6.82 2.32 23.55
C GLN A 872 6.77 3.42 22.49
N ALA A 873 5.94 3.24 21.47
CA ALA A 873 5.81 4.10 20.30
C ALA A 873 4.42 3.90 19.69
N ASP A 874 3.96 4.88 18.92
CA ASP A 874 2.76 4.74 18.10
C ASP A 874 2.98 3.60 17.07
N ARG A 875 1.94 2.81 16.81
CA ARG A 875 2.00 1.71 15.83
C ARG A 875 0.79 1.72 14.92
N THR A 876 1.04 1.63 13.62
CA THR A 876 0.01 1.36 12.61
C THR A 876 -0.04 -0.13 12.31
N LEU A 877 -1.24 -0.70 12.38
CA LEU A 877 -1.54 -2.06 11.95
C LEU A 877 -2.48 -1.99 10.73
N SER A 878 -2.32 -2.88 9.76
CA SER A 878 -3.23 -2.92 8.60
C SER A 878 -3.58 -4.32 8.15
N LEU A 879 -4.80 -4.46 7.62
CA LEU A 879 -5.31 -5.69 7.00
C LEU A 879 -6.00 -5.34 5.70
N GLN A 880 -5.51 -5.91 4.60
CA GLN A 880 -6.20 -5.89 3.33
C GLN A 880 -7.19 -7.06 3.30
N ILE A 881 -8.45 -6.75 3.03
CA ILE A 881 -9.57 -7.69 3.14
C ILE A 881 -10.31 -7.81 1.82
N ARG A 882 -10.83 -8.99 1.53
CA ARG A 882 -11.56 -9.27 0.29
C ARG A 882 -12.76 -10.18 0.56
N SER A 883 -13.84 -9.95 -0.18
CA SER A 883 -14.97 -10.89 -0.19
C SER A 883 -14.58 -12.17 -0.92
N ARG A 884 -14.81 -13.32 -0.30
CA ARG A 884 -14.83 -14.61 -0.99
C ARG A 884 -16.04 -14.59 -1.91
N GLY A 885 -15.82 -14.46 -3.22
CA GLY A 885 -16.90 -14.43 -4.22
C GLY A 885 -17.88 -15.59 -4.09
N VAL A 886 -19.05 -15.48 -4.74
CA VAL A 886 -20.30 -16.26 -4.64
C VAL A 886 -20.19 -17.78 -4.35
N SER A 887 -19.06 -18.44 -4.63
CA SER A 887 -18.74 -19.78 -4.10
C SER A 887 -18.70 -19.87 -2.55
N GLY A 888 -18.40 -18.78 -1.83
CA GLY A 888 -18.33 -18.76 -0.36
C GLY A 888 -19.68 -18.52 0.35
N LEU A 889 -20.69 -18.04 -0.38
CA LEU A 889 -22.04 -17.81 0.13
C LEU A 889 -22.80 -19.12 0.36
N TRP A 890 -22.54 -20.15 -0.47
CA TRP A 890 -23.14 -21.48 -0.27
C TRP A 890 -22.59 -22.18 0.97
N ALA A 891 -21.29 -22.07 1.26
CA ALA A 891 -20.68 -22.63 2.47
C ALA A 891 -21.18 -21.98 3.77
N ALA A 892 -21.59 -20.70 3.73
CA ALA A 892 -22.12 -19.99 4.89
C ALA A 892 -23.62 -20.28 5.15
N VAL A 893 -24.32 -20.89 4.20
CA VAL A 893 -25.71 -21.35 4.35
C VAL A 893 -25.77 -22.83 4.78
N THR A 894 -24.69 -23.58 4.58
CA THR A 894 -24.61 -25.01 4.94
C THR A 894 -23.90 -25.31 6.28
N ASP A 895 -23.28 -24.30 6.91
CA ASP A 895 -22.64 -24.36 8.25
C ASP A 895 -23.22 -23.30 9.21
#